data_AF-A0A1G7D032-F1
#
_entry.id   AF-A0A1G7D032-F1
#
_cell.length_a   1.000
_cell.length_b   1.000
_cell.length_c   1.000
_cell.angle_alpha   90.00
_cell.angle_beta   90.00
_cell.angle_gamma   90.00
#
_symmetry.space_group_name_H-M   'P 1'
#
loop_
_entity.id
_entity.type
_entity.pdbx_description
1 polymer ?
#
loop_
_entity_poly.entity_id
_entity_poly.type
_entity_poly.pdbx_seq_one_letter_code
_entity_poly.pdbx_strand_id
1 'polypeptide(L)'
;MINPTPDTAGKVSPRQMLVVGIGASAGGMEALTEFFEHVPAHTGLAYLIMLHLSPDQNVQLADLLTKVAKLPVKSIAGTEKIVADHIYILPAAKHFELEKGRVTVGANAPIEDRRAPVDLFFRMLAESYKERSIAVILSGTGANGSMGLKRIKEYGGATFVQNPREAAFNEMPRNAIATELVDNILPVAQIPAQLLSYREGLGTVAIAVESEIRPPDQQQALREVFTQLRMRTGHDFSNYKRPTLMRRIERRINVLNLPNLPAYVAYMREQPDETQALLKNLLISVTNFFRDNRAFQAIEQEVLPLLIKGKNQEHTLRIWVAGCATGEEAYSLAMLCAEKTFGVLDAPKIQIFATDIDEAALSIAREGKYNINDTSDVTPERLRRFFTRDGNEYRIRREIREMVLFARHNVLKDPPFSQLDLVTCRNMLIYLNQTAQERAMETFHFALKPGAYLWLGMSETVDGSSDLYVNVSRENHLYQSRQVSSRSYPVPETIPQFIPEKRSITQPAPELDVRSGNRMSFGDLHQQLLEQYAPPSIIVNEEYEILHLTERAGRFLHIAGGEPSKNLLKLIRPELRLELRTAFYQAVQQQTNVEARNLKIRMDDQTETVTIHVRPVLREGDPARGFILVLFQQMGDTNEQESVLAAVEPMARHLEEELVRVKAQLRTSNEQHEVQAEELKASNEELQAINEELRSAAEELETSKEELQSINEELTTINQELKVKVDEISLTSNNLQNLINSTNMATLFLDRGLRVNLFTPATREIFNLITADFGRPLSDITNRLDYAHLQQDAELVLDKLQTVEREVKSTDGRVFMMRILPYRTAEDRINGVVLTFVDITGPKAAEEALREADRRKDEFLAMLAHELRNPLAPVRNTLQIMKMTSGDDERVSTSVAMMNRQVDHLVRLVDDLLDVSRISRGKIELRREQVELGALVTESVEATSALYQSGNRHLTLTLPENPLYLNGDATRLTQVVTNLLTNGVRFTQVNGRVWVTLVQTGTEILLTVKDDGIGLTSDQFEAIFELFAQVDSSPKRPDGGLGLGLTLVKQLVEMHGGRVEARSNGLGRGSEFLVYFPYLEVPVEFVPPSIERTLKPAARNILVVDDNRDAADTLALVLRHQGHRANVSYAGQEALGLLESQPTDIVLMDISMPQMDGFETARQIRNRPDGSKIAIIALTGYGQSDDKKRTRQAGFDGHLVKPIDLGELNELLNQLFADKDQGK
;
A
#
# COMPACT_ATOMS: atom_id res chain seq x y z
N MET A 1 -10.91 -52.92 42.99
CA MET A 1 -12.11 -53.14 42.16
C MET A 1 -13.08 -52.00 42.43
N ILE A 2 -13.26 -51.08 41.49
CA ILE A 2 -14.40 -50.15 41.42
C ILE A 2 -14.70 -50.04 39.92
N ASN A 3 -15.94 -50.31 39.51
CA ASN A 3 -16.32 -50.23 38.10
C ASN A 3 -16.64 -48.78 37.73
N PRO A 4 -16.08 -48.21 36.65
CA PRO A 4 -16.57 -46.96 36.07
C PRO A 4 -17.91 -47.21 35.37
N THR A 5 -18.85 -46.28 35.53
CA THR A 5 -20.16 -46.31 34.85
C THR A 5 -20.06 -45.84 33.40
N PRO A 6 -20.75 -46.47 32.44
CA PRO A 6 -20.65 -46.16 31.02
C PRO A 6 -21.59 -45.02 30.60
N ASP A 7 -21.30 -43.76 30.96
CA ASP A 7 -22.14 -42.62 30.55
C ASP A 7 -21.39 -41.28 30.38
N THR A 8 -20.37 -41.25 29.50
CA THR A 8 -19.67 -40.03 29.07
C THR A 8 -19.35 -40.03 27.57
N ALA A 9 -20.35 -40.32 26.72
CA ALA A 9 -20.24 -40.05 25.28
C ALA A 9 -20.03 -38.53 25.05
N GLY A 10 -18.86 -38.15 24.55
CA GLY A 10 -18.40 -36.76 24.51
C GLY A 10 -19.26 -35.85 23.63
N LYS A 11 -20.07 -34.99 24.27
CA LYS A 11 -20.85 -33.95 23.57
C LYS A 11 -19.93 -32.84 23.06
N VAL A 12 -19.45 -32.99 21.82
CA VAL A 12 -18.73 -31.94 21.07
C VAL A 12 -19.56 -30.65 21.08
N SER A 13 -18.90 -29.51 21.33
CA SER A 13 -19.57 -28.20 21.32
C SER A 13 -20.13 -27.90 19.92
N PRO A 14 -21.35 -27.34 19.79
CA PRO A 14 -21.89 -26.95 18.48
C PRO A 14 -21.02 -25.96 17.69
N ARG A 15 -20.08 -25.26 18.36
CA ARG A 15 -19.08 -24.36 17.74
C ARG A 15 -17.80 -25.06 17.27
N GLN A 16 -17.63 -26.36 17.51
CA GLN A 16 -16.42 -27.13 17.18
C GLN A 16 -16.63 -28.21 16.10
N MET A 17 -17.87 -28.47 15.71
CA MET A 17 -18.26 -29.48 14.72
C MET A 17 -18.00 -29.02 13.27
N LEU A 18 -17.61 -29.95 12.39
CA LEU A 18 -17.59 -29.76 10.94
C LEU A 18 -18.95 -30.10 10.34
N VAL A 19 -19.39 -29.34 9.33
CA VAL A 19 -20.69 -29.54 8.69
C VAL A 19 -20.53 -29.66 7.18
N VAL A 20 -20.95 -30.81 6.66
CA VAL A 20 -20.87 -31.19 5.24
C VAL A 20 -22.20 -30.87 4.59
N GLY A 21 -22.22 -29.84 3.74
CA GLY A 21 -23.32 -29.59 2.81
C GLY A 21 -23.14 -30.40 1.54
N ILE A 22 -24.13 -31.22 1.18
CA ILE A 22 -24.15 -31.96 -0.08
C ILE A 22 -25.21 -31.34 -0.99
N GLY A 23 -24.79 -30.93 -2.19
CA GLY A 23 -25.64 -30.40 -3.26
C GLY A 23 -25.72 -31.34 -4.44
N ALA A 24 -26.92 -31.63 -4.92
CA ALA A 24 -27.15 -32.50 -6.09
C ALA A 24 -28.46 -32.17 -6.81
N SER A 25 -28.63 -32.72 -8.01
CA SER A 25 -29.83 -32.54 -8.86
C SER A 25 -30.18 -33.87 -9.56
N ALA A 26 -30.37 -33.89 -10.88
CA ALA A 26 -30.60 -35.11 -11.66
C ALA A 26 -29.50 -36.17 -11.44
N GLY A 27 -29.89 -37.43 -11.22
CA GLY A 27 -29.00 -38.52 -10.82
C GLY A 27 -28.45 -38.41 -9.38
N GLY A 28 -28.75 -37.33 -8.65
CA GLY A 28 -28.23 -37.07 -7.32
C GLY A 28 -28.62 -38.12 -6.27
N MET A 29 -29.76 -38.79 -6.43
CA MET A 29 -30.20 -39.85 -5.51
C MET A 29 -29.27 -41.06 -5.53
N GLU A 30 -28.81 -41.48 -6.71
CA GLU A 30 -27.92 -42.63 -6.90
C GLU A 30 -26.54 -42.34 -6.29
N ALA A 31 -25.97 -41.16 -6.59
CA ALA A 31 -24.71 -40.70 -6.01
C ALA A 31 -24.80 -40.52 -4.49
N LEU A 32 -25.93 -40.05 -3.93
CA LEU A 32 -26.14 -39.99 -2.49
C LEU A 32 -26.23 -41.38 -1.85
N THR A 33 -26.86 -42.35 -2.51
CA THR A 33 -26.91 -43.75 -2.04
C THR A 33 -25.49 -44.33 -1.94
N GLU A 34 -24.71 -44.28 -3.02
CA GLU A 34 -23.32 -44.77 -3.04
C GLU A 34 -22.43 -44.05 -2.00
N PHE A 35 -22.59 -42.73 -1.86
CA PHE A 35 -21.86 -41.94 -0.85
C PHE A 35 -22.14 -42.46 0.57
N PHE A 36 -23.40 -42.69 0.93
CA PHE A 36 -23.76 -43.10 2.30
C PHE A 36 -23.55 -44.59 2.59
N GLU A 37 -23.43 -45.46 1.58
CA GLU A 37 -22.90 -46.83 1.77
C GLU A 37 -21.49 -46.82 2.37
N HIS A 38 -20.66 -45.88 1.94
CA HIS A 38 -19.26 -45.73 2.34
C HIS A 38 -19.07 -44.90 3.62
N VAL A 39 -20.12 -44.27 4.15
CA VAL A 39 -20.09 -43.55 5.43
C VAL A 39 -20.17 -44.53 6.63
N PRO A 40 -19.29 -44.43 7.64
CA PRO A 40 -19.35 -45.23 8.86
C PRO A 40 -20.38 -44.69 9.86
N ALA A 41 -20.72 -45.48 10.89
CA ALA A 41 -21.70 -45.11 11.91
C ALA A 41 -21.23 -44.01 12.89
N HIS A 42 -19.94 -43.71 12.93
CA HIS A 42 -19.33 -42.67 13.75
C HIS A 42 -18.34 -41.86 12.92
N THR A 43 -18.72 -40.61 12.64
CA THR A 43 -18.06 -39.66 11.74
C THR A 43 -17.65 -38.38 12.45
N GLY A 44 -18.32 -37.97 13.53
CA GLY A 44 -18.16 -36.64 14.13
C GLY A 44 -18.58 -35.49 13.22
N LEU A 45 -19.17 -35.77 12.06
CA LEU A 45 -19.64 -34.81 11.05
C LEU A 45 -21.17 -34.69 11.13
N ALA A 46 -21.71 -33.53 10.73
CA ALA A 46 -23.13 -33.40 10.43
C ALA A 46 -23.32 -33.21 8.91
N TYR A 47 -24.22 -33.98 8.31
CA TYR A 47 -24.48 -33.93 6.87
C TYR A 47 -25.81 -33.22 6.61
N LEU A 48 -25.80 -32.14 5.83
CA LEU A 48 -27.00 -31.44 5.37
C LEU A 48 -27.11 -31.61 3.85
N ILE A 49 -28.25 -32.12 3.38
CA ILE A 49 -28.49 -32.44 1.96
C ILE A 49 -29.48 -31.43 1.38
N MET A 50 -29.10 -30.79 0.28
CA MET A 50 -29.98 -29.97 -0.56
C MET A 50 -30.11 -30.58 -1.94
N LEU A 51 -31.35 -30.85 -2.35
CA LEU A 51 -31.70 -31.51 -3.61
C LEU A 51 -32.78 -30.73 -4.34
N HIS A 52 -32.57 -30.51 -5.64
CA HIS A 52 -33.57 -29.88 -6.50
C HIS A 52 -34.62 -30.91 -6.98
N LEU A 53 -35.43 -31.42 -6.04
CA LEU A 53 -36.48 -32.44 -6.24
C LEU A 53 -37.86 -31.92 -5.82
N SER A 54 -38.94 -32.60 -6.26
CA SER A 54 -40.31 -32.24 -5.86
C SER A 54 -40.58 -32.59 -4.38
N PRO A 55 -41.59 -31.97 -3.73
CA PRO A 55 -41.88 -32.21 -2.31
C PRO A 55 -42.06 -33.70 -1.96
N ASP A 56 -42.76 -34.46 -2.80
CA ASP A 56 -43.04 -35.89 -2.58
C ASP A 56 -41.78 -36.77 -2.66
N GLN A 57 -40.81 -36.37 -3.47
CA GLN A 57 -39.53 -37.07 -3.64
C GLN A 57 -38.62 -36.93 -2.40
N ASN A 58 -38.76 -35.87 -1.60
CA ASN A 58 -37.99 -35.71 -0.37
C ASN A 58 -38.33 -36.75 0.71
N VAL A 59 -39.58 -37.24 0.71
CA VAL A 59 -40.00 -38.34 1.60
C VAL A 59 -39.38 -39.65 1.14
N GLN A 60 -39.43 -39.94 -0.17
CA GLN A 60 -38.81 -41.13 -0.76
C GLN A 60 -37.30 -41.16 -0.54
N LEU A 61 -36.62 -40.02 -0.63
CA LEU A 61 -35.19 -39.90 -0.31
C LEU A 61 -34.90 -40.27 1.15
N ALA A 62 -35.70 -39.79 2.10
CA ALA A 62 -35.52 -40.12 3.51
C ALA A 62 -35.64 -41.63 3.75
N ASP A 63 -36.65 -42.28 3.15
CA ASP A 63 -36.86 -43.73 3.22
C ASP A 63 -35.76 -44.54 2.51
N LEU A 64 -35.16 -44.01 1.44
CA LEU A 64 -34.03 -44.64 0.74
C LEU A 64 -32.75 -44.55 1.57
N LEU A 65 -32.38 -43.34 2.02
CA LEU A 65 -31.17 -43.14 2.83
C LEU A 65 -31.25 -43.87 4.17
N THR A 66 -32.43 -44.00 4.79
CA THR A 66 -32.62 -44.75 6.05
C THR A 66 -32.34 -46.25 5.90
N LYS A 67 -32.38 -46.82 4.69
CA LYS A 67 -32.07 -48.24 4.43
C LYS A 67 -30.57 -48.50 4.22
N VAL A 68 -29.79 -47.45 3.97
CA VAL A 68 -28.43 -47.55 3.41
C VAL A 68 -27.39 -46.85 4.29
N ALA A 69 -27.72 -45.67 4.80
CA ALA A 69 -26.88 -44.92 5.71
C ALA A 69 -26.84 -45.57 7.10
N LYS A 70 -25.65 -45.59 7.71
CA LYS A 70 -25.44 -46.07 9.08
C LYS A 70 -25.68 -44.99 10.15
N LEU A 71 -26.26 -43.86 9.74
CA LEU A 71 -26.52 -42.66 10.55
C LEU A 71 -28.02 -42.33 10.56
N PRO A 72 -28.59 -41.75 11.64
CA PRO A 72 -29.99 -41.33 11.65
C PRO A 72 -30.28 -40.23 10.63
N VAL A 73 -31.26 -40.48 9.77
CA VAL A 73 -31.77 -39.53 8.76
C VAL A 73 -32.96 -38.76 9.33
N LYS A 74 -33.01 -37.44 9.11
CA LYS A 74 -34.10 -36.55 9.52
C LYS A 74 -34.45 -35.55 8.42
N SER A 75 -35.73 -35.46 8.04
CA SER A 75 -36.25 -34.38 7.19
C SER A 75 -36.66 -33.19 8.06
N ILE A 76 -36.18 -31.98 7.73
CA ILE A 76 -36.44 -30.79 8.56
C ILE A 76 -37.70 -30.07 8.08
N ALA A 77 -38.67 -29.89 9.00
CA ALA A 77 -39.94 -29.21 8.73
C ALA A 77 -40.15 -27.89 9.52
N GLY A 78 -39.25 -27.54 10.44
CA GLY A 78 -39.34 -26.36 11.32
C GLY A 78 -37.97 -25.97 11.88
N THR A 79 -37.88 -25.60 13.16
CA THR A 79 -36.59 -25.31 13.82
C THR A 79 -36.00 -26.56 14.47
N GLU A 80 -34.84 -27.00 13.99
CA GLU A 80 -34.10 -28.17 14.47
C GLU A 80 -32.67 -27.84 14.86
N LYS A 81 -32.09 -28.63 15.79
CA LYS A 81 -30.68 -28.45 16.19
C LYS A 81 -29.78 -29.41 15.43
N ILE A 82 -28.71 -28.87 14.84
CA ILE A 82 -27.70 -29.67 14.15
C ILE A 82 -26.78 -30.32 15.20
N VAL A 83 -26.60 -31.63 15.11
CA VAL A 83 -25.67 -32.44 15.92
C VAL A 83 -24.89 -33.40 15.03
N ALA A 84 -23.77 -33.91 15.54
CA ALA A 84 -22.90 -34.84 14.83
C ALA A 84 -23.58 -36.21 14.62
N ASP A 85 -23.02 -36.99 13.69
CA ASP A 85 -23.45 -38.34 13.34
C ASP A 85 -24.93 -38.40 12.95
N HIS A 86 -25.37 -37.41 12.17
CA HIS A 86 -26.75 -37.26 11.69
C HIS A 86 -26.77 -36.76 10.24
N ILE A 87 -27.80 -37.18 9.51
CA ILE A 87 -28.11 -36.75 8.14
C ILE A 87 -29.41 -35.93 8.17
N TYR A 88 -29.37 -34.74 7.60
CA TYR A 88 -30.46 -33.78 7.57
C TYR A 88 -30.86 -33.47 6.13
N ILE A 89 -32.13 -33.64 5.78
CA ILE A 89 -32.67 -33.33 4.44
C ILE A 89 -33.39 -31.98 4.50
N LEU A 90 -33.02 -31.06 3.61
CA LEU A 90 -33.55 -29.70 3.53
C LEU A 90 -34.60 -29.56 2.42
N PRO A 91 -35.76 -28.93 2.67
CA PRO A 91 -36.82 -28.79 1.67
C PRO A 91 -36.58 -27.60 0.73
N ALA A 92 -36.10 -27.86 -0.49
CA ALA A 92 -35.73 -26.84 -1.49
C ALA A 92 -36.83 -25.83 -1.89
N ALA A 93 -38.12 -26.09 -1.58
CA ALA A 93 -39.24 -25.20 -1.88
C ALA A 93 -39.51 -24.13 -0.80
N LYS A 94 -38.86 -24.23 0.37
CA LYS A 94 -39.04 -23.31 1.52
C LYS A 94 -37.79 -22.49 1.78
N HIS A 95 -37.99 -21.26 2.27
CA HIS A 95 -36.91 -20.48 2.83
C HIS A 95 -36.42 -21.14 4.13
N PHE A 96 -35.12 -21.08 4.41
CA PHE A 96 -34.55 -21.61 5.65
C PHE A 96 -33.33 -20.80 6.07
N GLU A 97 -33.07 -20.74 7.38
CA GLU A 97 -31.96 -20.00 7.99
C GLU A 97 -31.05 -20.95 8.78
N LEU A 98 -29.75 -20.64 8.85
CA LEU A 98 -28.73 -21.39 9.59
C LEU A 98 -28.18 -20.57 10.77
N GLU A 99 -28.98 -20.36 11.81
CA GLU A 99 -28.59 -19.54 12.97
C GLU A 99 -28.04 -20.37 14.13
N LYS A 100 -26.85 -20.00 14.65
CA LYS A 100 -26.35 -20.42 15.98
C LYS A 100 -26.31 -21.95 16.22
N GLY A 101 -26.16 -22.76 15.16
CA GLY A 101 -26.15 -24.23 15.22
C GLY A 101 -27.54 -24.89 15.10
N ARG A 102 -28.53 -24.15 14.59
CA ARG A 102 -29.88 -24.63 14.26
C ARG A 102 -30.18 -24.36 12.78
N VAL A 103 -31.03 -25.21 12.20
CA VAL A 103 -31.77 -24.90 10.97
C VAL A 103 -33.14 -24.39 11.40
N THR A 104 -33.63 -23.30 10.82
CA THR A 104 -35.04 -22.91 10.90
C THR A 104 -35.62 -22.90 9.50
N VAL A 105 -36.62 -23.76 9.23
CA VAL A 105 -37.38 -23.74 7.98
C VAL A 105 -38.61 -22.83 8.13
N GLY A 106 -38.73 -21.83 7.26
CA GLY A 106 -39.77 -20.81 7.27
C GLY A 106 -40.86 -21.03 6.21
N ALA A 107 -41.41 -19.91 5.73
CA ALA A 107 -42.42 -19.90 4.66
C ALA A 107 -41.81 -20.26 3.28
N ASN A 108 -42.67 -20.38 2.26
CA ASN A 108 -42.23 -20.63 0.89
C ASN A 108 -41.31 -19.50 0.39
N ALA A 109 -40.17 -19.84 -0.21
CA ALA A 109 -39.20 -18.84 -0.67
C ALA A 109 -39.77 -18.00 -1.84
N PRO A 110 -39.29 -16.75 -2.04
CA PRO A 110 -39.50 -15.96 -3.25
C PRO A 110 -39.23 -16.74 -4.55
N ILE A 111 -39.78 -16.30 -5.68
CA ILE A 111 -39.60 -16.96 -6.98
C ILE A 111 -38.14 -16.91 -7.45
N GLU A 112 -37.37 -15.91 -7.02
CA GLU A 112 -35.97 -15.72 -7.37
C GLU A 112 -35.05 -16.69 -6.60
N ASP A 113 -35.19 -16.77 -5.27
CA ASP A 113 -34.48 -17.73 -4.41
C ASP A 113 -34.62 -19.19 -4.88
N ARG A 114 -35.77 -19.55 -5.48
CA ARG A 114 -36.03 -20.90 -6.01
C ARG A 114 -35.17 -21.28 -7.21
N ARG A 115 -34.48 -20.34 -7.86
CA ARG A 115 -33.67 -20.62 -9.07
C ARG A 115 -32.34 -21.30 -8.76
N ALA A 116 -31.78 -21.11 -7.57
CA ALA A 116 -30.46 -21.65 -7.20
C ALA A 116 -30.36 -22.09 -5.71
N PRO A 117 -31.18 -23.06 -5.26
CA PRO A 117 -31.23 -23.46 -3.85
C PRO A 117 -29.93 -24.08 -3.30
N VAL A 118 -29.02 -24.61 -4.14
CA VAL A 118 -27.73 -25.14 -3.68
C VAL A 118 -26.72 -24.01 -3.45
N ASP A 119 -26.71 -22.99 -4.32
CA ASP A 119 -25.90 -21.78 -4.09
C ASP A 119 -26.31 -21.03 -2.82
N LEU A 120 -27.62 -20.85 -2.60
CA LEU A 120 -28.15 -20.23 -1.38
C LEU A 120 -27.84 -21.07 -0.12
N PHE A 121 -27.97 -22.39 -0.22
CA PHE A 121 -27.61 -23.31 0.86
C PHE A 121 -26.13 -23.19 1.25
N PHE A 122 -25.22 -23.26 0.29
CA PHE A 122 -23.78 -23.15 0.54
C PHE A 122 -23.38 -21.74 1.01
N ARG A 123 -24.04 -20.68 0.53
CA ARG A 123 -23.86 -19.29 1.03
C ARG A 123 -24.11 -19.23 2.54
N MET A 124 -25.28 -19.69 3.00
CA MET A 124 -25.61 -19.69 4.43
C MET A 124 -24.76 -20.68 5.25
N LEU A 125 -24.40 -21.84 4.69
CA LEU A 125 -23.48 -22.78 5.33
C LEU A 125 -22.10 -22.16 5.59
N ALA A 126 -21.59 -21.38 4.62
CA ALA A 126 -20.32 -20.66 4.73
C ALA A 126 -20.39 -19.55 5.79
N GLU A 127 -21.44 -18.74 5.80
CA GLU A 127 -21.61 -17.65 6.77
C GLU A 127 -21.66 -18.17 8.22
N SER A 128 -22.39 -19.26 8.45
CA SER A 128 -22.69 -19.78 9.79
C SER A 128 -21.61 -20.71 10.37
N TYR A 129 -20.90 -21.49 9.54
CA TYR A 129 -19.87 -22.43 9.98
C TYR A 129 -18.45 -22.04 9.56
N LYS A 130 -18.29 -21.08 8.65
CA LYS A 130 -17.03 -20.50 8.19
C LYS A 130 -16.02 -21.56 7.75
N GLU A 131 -14.83 -21.59 8.36
CA GLU A 131 -13.78 -22.59 8.13
C GLU A 131 -14.23 -24.05 8.33
N ARG A 132 -15.33 -24.28 9.07
CA ARG A 132 -15.90 -25.60 9.38
C ARG A 132 -17.00 -26.03 8.41
N SER A 133 -17.31 -25.19 7.43
CA SER A 133 -18.16 -25.57 6.30
C SER A 133 -17.37 -26.45 5.32
N ILE A 134 -18.03 -27.48 4.80
CA ILE A 134 -17.52 -28.30 3.72
C ILE A 134 -18.63 -28.44 2.68
N ALA A 135 -18.34 -28.14 1.42
CA ALA A 135 -19.28 -28.34 0.32
C ALA A 135 -18.90 -29.57 -0.51
N VAL A 136 -19.89 -30.39 -0.84
CA VAL A 136 -19.77 -31.56 -1.72
C VAL A 136 -20.78 -31.40 -2.85
N ILE A 137 -20.31 -31.42 -4.10
CA ILE A 137 -21.19 -31.44 -5.29
C ILE A 137 -21.14 -32.82 -5.94
N LEU A 138 -22.33 -33.40 -6.16
CA LEU A 138 -22.54 -34.69 -6.82
C LEU A 138 -23.26 -34.49 -8.17
N SER A 139 -23.70 -35.59 -8.79
CA SER A 139 -24.46 -35.61 -10.05
C SER A 139 -25.60 -34.58 -10.10
N GLY A 140 -25.68 -33.86 -11.23
CA GLY A 140 -26.71 -32.87 -11.49
C GLY A 140 -26.60 -32.18 -12.84
N THR A 141 -27.71 -31.59 -13.26
CA THR A 141 -27.83 -30.69 -14.42
C THR A 141 -27.68 -29.22 -14.03
N GLY A 142 -27.30 -28.39 -15.00
CA GLY A 142 -27.06 -26.96 -14.80
C GLY A 142 -25.80 -26.67 -13.97
N ALA A 143 -25.75 -25.49 -13.35
CA ALA A 143 -24.55 -24.96 -12.68
C ALA A 143 -24.77 -24.57 -11.20
N ASN A 144 -25.97 -24.83 -10.67
CA ASN A 144 -26.40 -24.55 -9.29
C ASN A 144 -25.41 -25.17 -8.27
N GLY A 145 -24.88 -24.37 -7.35
CA GLY A 145 -23.87 -24.71 -6.35
C GLY A 145 -22.49 -24.09 -6.59
N SER A 146 -22.18 -23.63 -7.81
CA SER A 146 -20.84 -23.12 -8.15
C SER A 146 -20.51 -21.75 -7.51
N MET A 147 -21.49 -20.88 -7.29
CA MET A 147 -21.32 -19.64 -6.51
C MET A 147 -21.31 -19.93 -5.01
N GLY A 148 -22.03 -20.97 -4.59
CA GLY A 148 -21.93 -21.55 -3.27
C GLY A 148 -20.50 -21.94 -2.92
N LEU A 149 -19.77 -22.58 -3.85
CA LEU A 149 -18.34 -22.86 -3.69
C LEU A 149 -17.50 -21.59 -3.53
N LYS A 150 -17.76 -20.52 -4.31
CA LYS A 150 -17.09 -19.20 -4.15
C LYS A 150 -17.20 -18.71 -2.70
N ARG A 151 -18.41 -18.75 -2.10
CA ARG A 151 -18.66 -18.32 -0.70
C ARG A 151 -18.09 -19.27 0.35
N ILE A 152 -18.18 -20.59 0.16
CA ILE A 152 -17.53 -21.59 1.03
C ILE A 152 -16.02 -21.34 1.09
N LYS A 153 -15.39 -21.02 -0.05
CA LYS A 153 -13.96 -20.65 -0.09
C LYS A 153 -13.64 -19.34 0.60
N GLU A 154 -14.42 -18.28 0.38
CA GLU A 154 -14.27 -16.96 1.01
C GLU A 154 -14.07 -17.07 2.53
N TYR A 155 -14.95 -17.83 3.20
CA TYR A 155 -14.89 -18.05 4.65
C TYR A 155 -13.87 -19.12 5.10
N GLY A 156 -13.23 -19.83 4.17
CA GLY A 156 -12.17 -20.81 4.44
C GLY A 156 -12.60 -22.27 4.50
N GLY A 157 -13.83 -22.62 4.12
CA GLY A 157 -14.32 -24.00 4.04
C GLY A 157 -13.67 -24.83 2.93
N ALA A 158 -13.87 -26.15 2.97
CA ALA A 158 -13.32 -27.11 2.00
C ALA A 158 -14.35 -27.51 0.92
N THR A 159 -13.89 -27.96 -0.24
CA THR A 159 -14.72 -28.14 -1.44
C THR A 159 -14.37 -29.41 -2.22
N PHE A 160 -15.31 -30.36 -2.30
CA PHE A 160 -15.14 -31.66 -2.96
C PHE A 160 -16.17 -31.86 -4.07
N VAL A 161 -15.77 -32.48 -5.18
CA VAL A 161 -16.68 -32.69 -6.33
C VAL A 161 -16.55 -34.12 -6.88
N GLN A 162 -17.69 -34.74 -7.19
CA GLN A 162 -17.75 -36.03 -7.89
C GLN A 162 -17.02 -35.97 -9.24
N ASN A 163 -16.28 -37.02 -9.57
CA ASN A 163 -15.62 -37.15 -10.87
C ASN A 163 -16.64 -37.06 -12.03
N PRO A 164 -16.53 -36.09 -12.96
CA PRO A 164 -17.45 -35.93 -14.09
C PRO A 164 -17.56 -37.12 -15.05
N ARG A 165 -16.66 -38.10 -14.96
CA ARG A 165 -16.68 -39.34 -15.76
C ARG A 165 -17.60 -40.42 -15.16
N GLU A 166 -18.00 -40.26 -13.90
CA GLU A 166 -18.82 -41.21 -13.13
C GLU A 166 -20.23 -40.64 -12.85
N ALA A 167 -20.36 -39.32 -12.79
CA ALA A 167 -21.64 -38.64 -12.60
C ALA A 167 -22.62 -38.91 -13.76
N ALA A 168 -23.79 -39.49 -13.44
CA ALA A 168 -24.88 -39.74 -14.37
C ALA A 168 -25.32 -38.46 -15.13
N PHE A 169 -25.29 -37.31 -14.44
CA PHE A 169 -25.38 -35.99 -15.02
C PHE A 169 -24.16 -35.17 -14.58
N ASN A 170 -23.28 -34.86 -15.53
CA ASN A 170 -21.96 -34.29 -15.24
C ASN A 170 -21.85 -32.76 -15.41
N GLU A 171 -22.93 -32.06 -15.76
CA GLU A 171 -22.92 -30.60 -15.91
C GLU A 171 -22.59 -29.90 -14.59
N MET A 172 -23.31 -30.22 -13.51
CA MET A 172 -23.14 -29.60 -12.20
C MET A 172 -21.72 -29.84 -11.64
N PRO A 173 -21.15 -31.07 -11.67
CA PRO A 173 -19.73 -31.30 -11.41
C PRO A 173 -18.76 -30.51 -12.30
N ARG A 174 -19.02 -30.39 -13.62
CA ARG A 174 -18.11 -29.67 -14.54
C ARG A 174 -18.14 -28.16 -14.31
N ASN A 175 -19.32 -27.59 -14.07
CA ASN A 175 -19.48 -26.17 -13.74
C ASN A 175 -18.83 -25.84 -12.38
N ALA A 176 -18.92 -26.74 -11.41
CA ALA A 176 -18.19 -26.63 -10.15
C ALA A 176 -16.66 -26.63 -10.35
N ILE A 177 -16.13 -27.56 -11.15
CA ILE A 177 -14.69 -27.65 -11.47
C ILE A 177 -14.20 -26.43 -12.26
N ALA A 178 -15.01 -25.89 -13.17
CA ALA A 178 -14.70 -24.70 -13.96
C ALA A 178 -14.54 -23.41 -13.11
N THR A 179 -14.92 -23.42 -11.84
CA THR A 179 -14.59 -22.32 -10.91
C THR A 179 -13.11 -22.27 -10.51
N GLU A 180 -12.34 -23.33 -10.77
CA GLU A 180 -10.98 -23.57 -10.23
C GLU A 180 -10.88 -23.57 -8.67
N LEU A 181 -12.02 -23.49 -7.96
CA LEU A 181 -12.09 -23.44 -6.50
C LEU A 181 -12.33 -24.82 -5.85
N VAL A 182 -12.28 -25.91 -6.60
CA VAL A 182 -12.40 -27.27 -6.04
C VAL A 182 -11.07 -27.69 -5.41
N ASP A 183 -11.10 -28.29 -4.21
CA ASP A 183 -9.89 -28.87 -3.61
C ASP A 183 -9.52 -30.18 -4.29
N ASN A 184 -10.42 -31.18 -4.20
CA ASN A 184 -10.21 -32.52 -4.74
C ASN A 184 -11.41 -32.96 -5.60
N ILE A 185 -11.12 -33.60 -6.73
CA ILE A 185 -12.10 -34.24 -7.63
C ILE A 185 -11.94 -35.75 -7.45
N LEU A 186 -12.98 -36.45 -6.98
CA LEU A 186 -12.89 -37.85 -6.55
C LEU A 186 -14.08 -38.70 -7.02
N PRO A 187 -13.92 -40.01 -7.20
CA PRO A 187 -15.04 -40.97 -7.26
C PRO A 187 -15.91 -40.88 -6.00
N VAL A 188 -17.23 -41.07 -6.11
CA VAL A 188 -18.19 -40.85 -5.01
C VAL A 188 -17.84 -41.66 -3.77
N ALA A 189 -17.64 -42.98 -3.90
CA ALA A 189 -17.21 -43.88 -2.83
C ALA A 189 -15.94 -43.42 -2.07
N GLN A 190 -15.09 -42.57 -2.67
CA GLN A 190 -13.85 -42.09 -2.05
C GLN A 190 -14.02 -40.78 -1.27
N ILE A 191 -15.07 -39.99 -1.55
CA ILE A 191 -15.29 -38.69 -0.87
C ILE A 191 -15.49 -38.88 0.66
N PRO A 192 -16.28 -39.85 1.17
CA PRO A 192 -16.43 -40.08 2.61
C PRO A 192 -15.10 -40.34 3.34
N ALA A 193 -14.18 -41.10 2.73
CA ALA A 193 -12.87 -41.36 3.30
C ALA A 193 -12.01 -40.09 3.38
N GLN A 194 -12.00 -39.28 2.32
CA GLN A 194 -11.27 -38.00 2.32
C GLN A 194 -11.84 -37.00 3.34
N LEU A 195 -13.15 -36.96 3.54
CA LEU A 195 -13.80 -36.11 4.55
C LEU A 195 -13.39 -36.50 5.98
N LEU A 196 -13.26 -37.80 6.27
CA LEU A 196 -12.80 -38.29 7.56
C LEU A 196 -11.30 -38.00 7.77
N SER A 197 -10.47 -38.19 6.74
CA SER A 197 -9.03 -37.86 6.80
C SER A 197 -8.81 -36.35 7.01
N TYR A 198 -9.56 -35.50 6.33
CA TYR A 198 -9.52 -34.04 6.53
C TYR A 198 -9.97 -33.63 7.95
N ARG A 199 -11.02 -34.27 8.49
CA ARG A 199 -11.45 -34.10 9.89
C ARG A 199 -10.36 -34.50 10.89
N GLU A 200 -9.65 -35.60 10.62
CA GLU A 200 -8.61 -36.12 11.51
C GLU A 200 -7.30 -35.34 11.41
N GLY A 201 -7.00 -34.73 10.26
CA GLY A 201 -5.89 -33.77 10.11
C GLY A 201 -6.14 -32.39 10.72
N LEU A 202 -7.41 -32.02 10.98
CA LEU A 202 -7.78 -30.70 11.52
C LEU A 202 -7.37 -30.56 13.00
N GLY A 203 -6.12 -30.12 13.20
CA GLY A 203 -5.50 -29.89 14.50
C GLY A 203 -4.21 -30.69 14.71
N THR A 204 -3.81 -31.56 13.78
CA THR A 204 -2.51 -32.27 13.83
C THR A 204 -1.38 -31.40 13.31
N VAL A 205 -1.62 -30.65 12.22
CA VAL A 205 -0.70 -29.64 11.69
C VAL A 205 -1.06 -28.27 12.27
N ALA A 206 -0.21 -27.77 13.16
CA ALA A 206 -0.25 -26.41 13.67
C ALA A 206 1.09 -25.70 13.38
N ILE A 207 1.02 -24.52 12.77
CA ILE A 207 2.17 -23.65 12.50
C ILE A 207 2.09 -22.49 13.48
N ALA A 208 2.95 -22.49 14.51
CA ALA A 208 2.98 -21.42 15.51
C ALA A 208 3.06 -20.05 14.82
N VAL A 209 2.16 -19.12 15.17
CA VAL A 209 2.05 -17.80 14.51
C VAL A 209 3.27 -16.94 14.82
N GLU A 210 3.65 -16.89 16.09
CA GLU A 210 4.82 -16.20 16.61
C GLU A 210 6.11 -16.95 16.21
N SER A 211 7.17 -16.19 15.91
CA SER A 211 8.45 -16.74 15.46
C SER A 211 9.26 -17.40 16.57
N GLU A 212 9.07 -16.97 17.82
CA GLU A 212 9.85 -17.41 18.99
C GLU A 212 9.42 -18.79 19.50
N ILE A 213 8.16 -19.16 19.29
CA ILE A 213 7.57 -20.44 19.71
C ILE A 213 7.63 -21.49 18.58
N ARG A 214 7.99 -21.09 17.35
CA ARG A 214 8.02 -21.99 16.19
C ARG A 214 9.31 -22.84 16.18
N PRO A 215 9.21 -24.18 16.10
CA PRO A 215 10.41 -25.02 16.01
C PRO A 215 11.18 -24.76 14.68
N PRO A 216 12.51 -24.96 14.68
CA PRO A 216 13.38 -24.48 13.60
C PRO A 216 13.12 -25.16 12.24
N ASP A 217 12.62 -26.39 12.24
CA ASP A 217 12.21 -27.13 11.05
C ASP A 217 11.02 -26.45 10.35
N GLN A 218 9.98 -26.09 11.12
CA GLN A 218 8.86 -25.29 10.61
C GLN A 218 9.30 -23.89 10.20
N GLN A 219 10.24 -23.27 10.93
CA GLN A 219 10.73 -21.93 10.60
C GLN A 219 11.50 -21.92 9.27
N GLN A 220 12.34 -22.93 9.01
CA GLN A 220 12.98 -23.13 7.70
C GLN A 220 11.94 -23.45 6.63
N ALA A 221 11.08 -24.44 6.84
CA ALA A 221 10.10 -24.88 5.85
C ALA A 221 9.16 -23.73 5.43
N LEU A 222 8.68 -22.92 6.37
CA LEU A 222 7.85 -21.75 6.06
C LEU A 222 8.61 -20.68 5.25
N ARG A 223 9.90 -20.48 5.54
CA ARG A 223 10.78 -19.59 4.77
C ARG A 223 10.92 -20.10 3.34
N GLU A 224 11.06 -21.40 3.15
CA GLU A 224 11.11 -22.04 1.83
C GLU A 224 9.79 -21.95 1.05
N VAL A 225 8.62 -22.10 1.70
CA VAL A 225 7.30 -21.86 1.05
C VAL A 225 7.23 -20.44 0.49
N PHE A 226 7.55 -19.42 1.29
CA PHE A 226 7.51 -18.03 0.84
C PHE A 226 8.60 -17.72 -0.21
N THR A 227 9.77 -18.36 -0.14
CA THR A 227 10.80 -18.24 -1.18
C THR A 227 10.35 -18.87 -2.50
N GLN A 228 9.74 -20.06 -2.48
CA GLN A 228 9.22 -20.70 -3.70
C GLN A 228 8.08 -19.90 -4.34
N LEU A 229 7.15 -19.38 -3.54
CA LEU A 229 6.11 -18.44 -4.00
C LEU A 229 6.76 -17.22 -4.67
N ARG A 230 7.64 -16.49 -3.96
CA ARG A 230 8.28 -15.28 -4.50
C ARG A 230 9.12 -15.55 -5.75
N MET A 231 9.80 -16.69 -5.84
CA MET A 231 10.61 -17.08 -7.01
C MET A 231 9.77 -17.46 -8.23
N ARG A 232 8.66 -18.20 -8.05
CA ARG A 232 7.83 -18.69 -9.17
C ARG A 232 6.72 -17.73 -9.59
N THR A 233 6.26 -16.84 -8.69
CA THR A 233 5.11 -15.97 -8.96
C THR A 233 5.42 -14.48 -8.79
N GLY A 234 6.54 -14.11 -8.16
CA GLY A 234 6.92 -12.72 -7.88
C GLY A 234 6.19 -12.07 -6.70
N HIS A 235 5.18 -12.73 -6.13
CA HIS A 235 4.38 -12.16 -5.04
C HIS A 235 5.12 -12.16 -3.69
N ASP A 236 4.88 -11.13 -2.89
CA ASP A 236 5.57 -10.84 -1.63
C ASP A 236 4.56 -10.73 -0.47
N PHE A 237 4.56 -11.75 0.39
CA PHE A 237 3.62 -11.89 1.50
C PHE A 237 4.06 -11.22 2.80
N SER A 238 5.10 -10.37 2.77
CA SER A 238 5.65 -9.72 3.98
C SER A 238 4.64 -8.80 4.68
N ASN A 239 3.77 -8.14 3.90
CA ASN A 239 2.78 -7.17 4.38
C ASN A 239 1.41 -7.80 4.77
N TYR A 240 1.30 -9.12 4.78
CA TYR A 240 0.03 -9.84 4.98
C TYR A 240 -0.12 -10.31 6.45
N LYS A 241 -1.38 -10.43 6.92
CA LYS A 241 -1.71 -10.92 8.27
C LYS A 241 -1.21 -12.36 8.45
N ARG A 242 -0.14 -12.54 9.23
CA ARG A 242 0.49 -13.85 9.50
C ARG A 242 -0.51 -14.94 9.94
N PRO A 243 -1.46 -14.73 10.87
CA PRO A 243 -2.44 -15.76 11.24
C PRO A 243 -3.27 -16.26 10.06
N THR A 244 -3.70 -15.35 9.18
CA THR A 244 -4.48 -15.67 7.98
C THR A 244 -3.69 -16.53 7.00
N LEU A 245 -2.40 -16.25 6.83
CA LEU A 245 -1.51 -17.06 6.00
C LEU A 245 -1.26 -18.45 6.61
N MET A 246 -0.94 -18.54 7.90
CA MET A 246 -0.65 -19.83 8.56
C MET A 246 -1.85 -20.77 8.45
N ARG A 247 -3.04 -20.30 8.83
CA ARG A 247 -4.29 -21.07 8.76
C ARG A 247 -4.63 -21.56 7.36
N ARG A 248 -4.30 -20.77 6.31
CA ARG A 248 -4.52 -21.17 4.91
C ARG A 248 -3.51 -22.25 4.45
N ILE A 249 -2.25 -22.13 4.87
CA ILE A 249 -1.22 -23.15 4.62
C ILE A 249 -1.56 -24.45 5.36
N GLU A 250 -1.86 -24.40 6.66
CA GLU A 250 -2.36 -25.53 7.47
C GLU A 250 -3.54 -26.24 6.78
N ARG A 251 -4.56 -25.48 6.36
CA ARG A 251 -5.70 -26.03 5.63
C ARG A 251 -5.27 -26.74 4.33
N ARG A 252 -4.37 -26.16 3.54
CA ARG A 252 -3.90 -26.77 2.29
C ARG A 252 -3.13 -28.07 2.54
N ILE A 253 -2.30 -28.12 3.58
CA ILE A 253 -1.61 -29.33 4.05
C ILE A 253 -2.62 -30.42 4.43
N ASN A 254 -3.63 -30.07 5.24
CA ASN A 254 -4.65 -31.00 5.70
C ASN A 254 -5.58 -31.50 4.57
N VAL A 255 -5.90 -30.64 3.60
CA VAL A 255 -6.66 -30.99 2.38
C VAL A 255 -5.90 -32.02 1.52
N LEU A 256 -4.58 -31.82 1.38
CA LEU A 256 -3.67 -32.75 0.69
C LEU A 256 -3.30 -34.00 1.52
N ASN A 257 -3.83 -34.11 2.75
CA ASN A 257 -3.55 -35.20 3.69
C ASN A 257 -2.06 -35.39 4.02
N LEU A 258 -1.31 -34.28 4.08
CA LEU A 258 0.13 -34.28 4.34
C LEU A 258 0.43 -34.14 5.85
N PRO A 259 1.48 -34.79 6.38
CA PRO A 259 1.68 -34.91 7.83
C PRO A 259 2.25 -33.66 8.52
N ASN A 260 2.92 -32.76 7.79
CA ASN A 260 3.56 -31.56 8.33
C ASN A 260 3.99 -30.57 7.23
N LEU A 261 4.45 -29.39 7.64
CA LEU A 261 4.92 -28.32 6.75
C LEU A 261 6.18 -28.70 5.92
N PRO A 262 7.22 -29.38 6.47
CA PRO A 262 8.32 -29.90 5.65
C PRO A 262 7.89 -30.83 4.51
N ALA A 263 6.93 -31.74 4.75
CA ALA A 263 6.39 -32.61 3.71
C ALA A 263 5.67 -31.83 2.60
N TYR A 264 5.01 -30.73 2.94
CA TYR A 264 4.41 -29.83 1.96
C TYR A 264 5.45 -29.05 1.14
N VAL A 265 6.58 -28.65 1.73
CA VAL A 265 7.71 -28.07 0.98
C VAL A 265 8.29 -29.05 -0.03
N ALA A 266 8.38 -30.35 0.31
CA ALA A 266 8.76 -31.39 -0.63
C ALA A 266 7.73 -31.53 -1.77
N TYR A 267 6.44 -31.63 -1.43
CA TYR A 267 5.36 -31.70 -2.41
C TYR A 267 5.34 -30.50 -3.38
N MET A 268 5.56 -29.27 -2.90
CA MET A 268 5.68 -28.08 -3.76
C MET A 268 6.90 -28.11 -4.71
N ARG A 269 7.97 -28.82 -4.36
CA ARG A 269 9.13 -29.01 -5.26
C ARG A 269 8.80 -30.00 -6.36
N GLU A 270 8.12 -31.10 -6.02
CA GLU A 270 7.72 -32.17 -6.94
C GLU A 270 6.56 -31.78 -7.87
N GLN A 271 5.63 -30.94 -7.40
CA GLN A 271 4.46 -30.47 -8.15
C GLN A 271 4.55 -28.95 -8.39
N PRO A 272 5.03 -28.48 -9.56
CA PRO A 272 5.19 -27.06 -9.85
C PRO A 272 3.88 -26.27 -9.70
N ASP A 273 2.77 -26.84 -10.17
CA ASP A 273 1.45 -26.22 -10.22
C ASP A 273 0.86 -25.94 -8.83
N GLU A 274 1.29 -26.68 -7.79
CA GLU A 274 0.90 -26.41 -6.40
C GLU A 274 1.32 -25.00 -5.96
N THR A 275 2.34 -24.40 -6.57
CA THR A 275 2.73 -23.02 -6.24
C THR A 275 1.69 -22.00 -6.72
N GLN A 276 1.03 -22.28 -7.84
CA GLN A 276 -0.10 -21.46 -8.34
C GLN A 276 -1.40 -21.79 -7.60
N ALA A 277 -1.64 -23.07 -7.28
CA ALA A 277 -2.79 -23.47 -6.47
C ALA A 277 -2.72 -22.87 -5.05
N LEU A 278 -1.54 -22.83 -4.43
CA LEU A 278 -1.30 -22.14 -3.17
C LEU A 278 -1.50 -20.62 -3.31
N LEU A 279 -1.01 -20.00 -4.39
CA LEU A 279 -1.23 -18.57 -4.65
C LEU A 279 -2.74 -18.24 -4.65
N LYS A 280 -3.55 -19.01 -5.40
CA LYS A 280 -5.03 -18.90 -5.42
C LYS A 280 -5.69 -19.25 -4.07
N ASN A 281 -5.06 -20.08 -3.24
CA ASN A 281 -5.54 -20.40 -1.89
C ASN A 281 -5.27 -19.29 -0.86
N LEU A 282 -4.17 -18.54 -1.05
CA LEU A 282 -3.76 -17.41 -0.23
C LEU A 282 -4.47 -16.11 -0.64
N LEU A 283 -4.55 -15.84 -1.94
CA LEU A 283 -5.26 -14.72 -2.55
C LEU A 283 -6.67 -15.17 -2.96
N ILE A 284 -7.67 -14.99 -2.10
CA ILE A 284 -9.07 -15.18 -2.53
C ILE A 284 -9.56 -13.90 -3.21
N SER A 285 -9.46 -13.92 -4.54
CA SER A 285 -10.02 -12.98 -5.50
C SER A 285 -11.44 -13.40 -5.89
N VAL A 286 -12.39 -13.32 -4.94
CA VAL A 286 -13.82 -13.64 -5.16
C VAL A 286 -14.64 -12.35 -5.20
N THR A 287 -15.00 -11.94 -6.41
CA THR A 287 -15.91 -10.83 -6.70
C THR A 287 -17.23 -11.34 -7.29
N ASN A 288 -18.31 -10.59 -7.05
CA ASN A 288 -19.67 -10.82 -7.55
C ASN A 288 -20.24 -9.49 -8.05
N PHE A 289 -21.16 -9.53 -9.03
CA PHE A 289 -21.90 -8.33 -9.41
C PHE A 289 -22.81 -7.89 -8.25
N PHE A 290 -22.93 -6.58 -8.04
CA PHE A 290 -23.78 -5.95 -6.99
C PHE A 290 -23.63 -6.56 -5.59
N ARG A 291 -22.43 -7.06 -5.24
CA ARG A 291 -22.09 -7.66 -3.94
C ARG A 291 -22.46 -6.74 -2.77
N ASP A 292 -23.32 -7.25 -1.90
CA ASP A 292 -23.94 -6.50 -0.80
C ASP A 292 -24.86 -5.38 -1.32
N ASN A 293 -25.97 -5.78 -1.96
CA ASN A 293 -26.91 -4.91 -2.68
C ASN A 293 -27.28 -3.62 -1.93
N ARG A 294 -27.45 -3.65 -0.60
CA ARG A 294 -27.71 -2.45 0.23
C ARG A 294 -26.61 -1.38 0.11
N ALA A 295 -25.34 -1.79 0.09
CA ALA A 295 -24.22 -0.86 -0.02
C ALA A 295 -24.11 -0.30 -1.45
N PHE A 296 -24.40 -1.10 -2.49
CA PHE A 296 -24.53 -0.59 -3.86
C PHE A 296 -25.71 0.39 -4.02
N GLN A 297 -26.85 0.14 -3.35
CA GLN A 297 -27.99 1.06 -3.32
C GLN A 297 -27.63 2.40 -2.68
N ALA A 298 -26.86 2.41 -1.58
CA ALA A 298 -26.36 3.64 -0.96
C ALA A 298 -25.44 4.43 -1.92
N ILE A 299 -24.50 3.76 -2.60
CA ILE A 299 -23.68 4.41 -3.64
C ILE A 299 -24.54 4.98 -4.78
N GLU A 300 -25.57 4.24 -5.21
CA GLU A 300 -26.47 4.64 -6.29
C GLU A 300 -27.32 5.87 -5.94
N GLN A 301 -27.78 5.98 -4.69
CA GLN A 301 -28.74 7.00 -4.25
C GLN A 301 -28.08 8.20 -3.55
N GLU A 302 -27.03 7.99 -2.76
CA GLU A 302 -26.40 9.04 -1.94
C GLU A 302 -25.16 9.64 -2.63
N VAL A 303 -24.31 8.81 -3.25
CA VAL A 303 -22.96 9.23 -3.68
C VAL A 303 -22.90 9.62 -5.15
N LEU A 304 -23.35 8.76 -6.07
CA LEU A 304 -23.28 9.05 -7.51
C LEU A 304 -24.01 10.35 -7.91
N PRO A 305 -25.19 10.69 -7.37
CA PRO A 305 -25.84 11.97 -7.69
C PRO A 305 -25.01 13.18 -7.26
N LEU A 306 -24.38 13.14 -6.07
CA LEU A 306 -23.50 14.21 -5.60
C LEU A 306 -22.22 14.32 -6.43
N LEU A 307 -21.66 13.19 -6.87
CA LEU A 307 -20.46 13.16 -7.72
C LEU A 307 -20.69 13.61 -9.16
N ILE A 308 -21.95 13.63 -9.64
CA ILE A 308 -22.35 14.10 -10.98
C ILE A 308 -22.88 15.56 -10.92
N LYS A 309 -23.48 15.99 -9.81
CA LYS A 309 -24.04 17.36 -9.60
C LYS A 309 -23.03 18.45 -9.99
N GLY A 310 -23.34 19.19 -11.06
CA GLY A 310 -22.53 20.32 -11.55
C GLY A 310 -21.39 19.96 -12.51
N LYS A 311 -21.27 18.71 -12.98
CA LYS A 311 -20.30 18.30 -14.01
C LYS A 311 -20.97 18.17 -15.39
N ASN A 312 -20.28 18.65 -16.43
CA ASN A 312 -20.69 18.62 -17.84
C ASN A 312 -19.79 17.65 -18.67
N GLN A 313 -20.00 17.54 -19.99
CA GLN A 313 -19.20 16.69 -20.89
C GLN A 313 -17.68 16.98 -20.91
N GLU A 314 -17.24 18.17 -20.47
CA GLU A 314 -15.82 18.51 -20.37
C GLU A 314 -15.18 17.87 -19.12
N HIS A 315 -15.97 17.62 -18.08
CA HIS A 315 -15.51 16.98 -16.86
C HIS A 315 -15.47 15.46 -17.00
N THR A 316 -14.46 14.85 -16.38
CA THR A 316 -14.36 13.39 -16.24
C THR A 316 -14.55 12.99 -14.77
N LEU A 317 -15.51 12.11 -14.51
CA LEU A 317 -15.70 11.41 -13.24
C LEU A 317 -14.68 10.25 -13.16
N ARG A 318 -13.72 10.34 -12.24
CA ARG A 318 -12.61 9.39 -12.11
C ARG A 318 -12.80 8.50 -10.88
N ILE A 319 -12.96 7.19 -11.10
CA ILE A 319 -13.20 6.19 -10.04
C ILE A 319 -12.05 5.18 -10.03
N TRP A 320 -11.57 4.75 -8.86
CA TRP A 320 -10.59 3.67 -8.75
C TRP A 320 -11.14 2.49 -7.93
N VAL A 321 -11.11 1.30 -8.51
CA VAL A 321 -11.47 0.02 -7.88
C VAL A 321 -10.18 -0.76 -7.62
N ALA A 322 -9.74 -0.79 -6.35
CA ALA A 322 -8.50 -1.44 -5.92
C ALA A 322 -8.78 -2.85 -5.37
N GLY A 323 -8.09 -3.85 -5.91
CA GLY A 323 -8.39 -5.26 -5.66
C GLY A 323 -9.62 -5.72 -6.43
N CYS A 324 -9.66 -5.43 -7.74
CA CYS A 324 -10.84 -5.64 -8.58
C CYS A 324 -11.09 -7.09 -9.02
N ALA A 325 -10.12 -8.00 -8.81
CA ALA A 325 -10.21 -9.42 -9.16
C ALA A 325 -10.72 -9.65 -10.61
N THR A 326 -11.80 -10.42 -10.78
CA THR A 326 -12.40 -10.75 -12.09
C THR A 326 -13.33 -9.65 -12.63
N GLY A 327 -13.36 -8.47 -12.00
CA GLY A 327 -13.90 -7.23 -12.56
C GLY A 327 -15.38 -6.95 -12.29
N GLU A 328 -16.13 -7.88 -11.67
CA GLU A 328 -17.58 -7.77 -11.49
C GLU A 328 -17.99 -6.52 -10.68
N GLU A 329 -17.23 -6.14 -9.66
CA GLU A 329 -17.48 -4.92 -8.85
C GLU A 329 -17.24 -3.64 -9.68
N ALA A 330 -16.19 -3.61 -10.51
CA ALA A 330 -15.90 -2.47 -11.39
C ALA A 330 -16.95 -2.30 -12.49
N TYR A 331 -17.42 -3.41 -13.05
CA TYR A 331 -18.52 -3.41 -14.01
C TYR A 331 -19.88 -3.08 -13.38
N SER A 332 -20.12 -3.48 -12.13
CA SER A 332 -21.32 -3.05 -11.38
C SER A 332 -21.35 -1.52 -11.22
N LEU A 333 -20.22 -0.91 -10.86
CA LEU A 333 -20.09 0.56 -10.81
C LEU A 333 -20.24 1.21 -12.19
N ALA A 334 -19.69 0.61 -13.26
CA ALA A 334 -19.86 1.11 -14.63
C ALA A 334 -21.35 1.14 -15.04
N MET A 335 -22.11 0.08 -14.72
CA MET A 335 -23.55 0.01 -14.98
C MET A 335 -24.30 1.09 -14.19
N LEU A 336 -24.03 1.27 -12.89
CA LEU A 336 -24.68 2.33 -12.10
C LEU A 336 -24.38 3.73 -12.66
N CYS A 337 -23.13 4.00 -13.05
CA CYS A 337 -22.75 5.29 -13.63
C CYS A 337 -23.48 5.51 -14.97
N ALA A 338 -23.53 4.50 -15.84
CA ALA A 338 -24.28 4.53 -17.09
C ALA A 338 -25.80 4.71 -16.88
N GLU A 339 -26.38 4.13 -15.83
CA GLU A 339 -27.80 4.32 -15.48
C GLU A 339 -28.11 5.76 -15.05
N LYS A 340 -27.19 6.46 -14.36
CA LYS A 340 -27.38 7.86 -13.93
C LYS A 340 -27.04 8.90 -15.00
N THR A 341 -26.22 8.57 -16.00
CA THR A 341 -25.91 9.48 -17.12
C THR A 341 -26.82 9.30 -18.34
N PHE A 342 -27.50 8.17 -18.47
CA PHE A 342 -28.39 7.90 -19.61
C PHE A 342 -29.53 8.91 -19.71
N GLY A 343 -29.67 9.53 -20.89
CA GLY A 343 -30.68 10.56 -21.18
C GLY A 343 -30.29 11.98 -20.74
N VAL A 344 -29.15 12.17 -20.06
CA VAL A 344 -28.63 13.50 -19.70
C VAL A 344 -27.79 14.05 -20.86
N LEU A 345 -28.30 15.08 -21.54
CA LEU A 345 -27.68 15.68 -22.73
C LEU A 345 -26.24 16.19 -22.53
N ASP A 346 -25.88 16.57 -21.30
CA ASP A 346 -24.56 17.11 -20.95
C ASP A 346 -23.89 16.30 -19.82
N ALA A 347 -23.94 14.97 -19.93
CA ALA A 347 -23.36 14.08 -18.92
C ALA A 347 -21.82 14.11 -18.89
N PRO A 348 -21.19 14.04 -17.70
CA PRO A 348 -19.74 13.91 -17.60
C PRO A 348 -19.23 12.56 -18.10
N LYS A 349 -18.00 12.54 -18.62
CA LYS A 349 -17.32 11.32 -19.05
C LYS A 349 -16.99 10.45 -17.85
N ILE A 350 -17.22 9.15 -17.93
CA ILE A 350 -16.94 8.19 -16.85
C ILE A 350 -15.63 7.47 -17.17
N GLN A 351 -14.66 7.51 -16.25
CA GLN A 351 -13.46 6.68 -16.33
C GLN A 351 -13.26 5.93 -15.02
N ILE A 352 -13.40 4.62 -15.08
CA ILE A 352 -13.09 3.69 -14.00
C ILE A 352 -11.69 3.11 -14.26
N PHE A 353 -10.82 3.20 -13.27
CA PHE A 353 -9.56 2.48 -13.19
C PHE A 353 -9.81 1.24 -12.32
N ALA A 354 -9.64 0.05 -12.87
CA ALA A 354 -9.82 -1.20 -12.14
C ALA A 354 -8.47 -1.90 -12.06
N THR A 355 -7.99 -2.19 -10.85
CA THR A 355 -6.63 -2.71 -10.69
C THR A 355 -6.51 -3.86 -9.70
N ASP A 356 -5.61 -4.79 -10.03
CA ASP A 356 -5.24 -5.91 -9.18
C ASP A 356 -3.74 -6.24 -9.34
N ILE A 357 -3.23 -7.15 -8.52
CA ILE A 357 -1.88 -7.73 -8.63
C ILE A 357 -1.89 -9.03 -9.45
N ASP A 358 -3.04 -9.69 -9.56
CA ASP A 358 -3.26 -10.94 -10.30
C ASP A 358 -3.64 -10.68 -11.78
N GLU A 359 -2.70 -10.99 -12.68
CA GLU A 359 -2.88 -10.81 -14.12
C GLU A 359 -3.88 -11.82 -14.73
N ALA A 360 -4.09 -12.99 -14.12
CA ALA A 360 -5.04 -13.99 -14.61
C ALA A 360 -6.48 -13.51 -14.39
N ALA A 361 -6.77 -12.99 -13.19
CA ALA A 361 -8.06 -12.36 -12.87
C ALA A 361 -8.33 -11.13 -13.78
N LEU A 362 -7.32 -10.27 -13.97
CA LEU A 362 -7.41 -9.13 -14.89
C LEU A 362 -7.62 -9.55 -16.36
N SER A 363 -7.12 -10.70 -16.79
CA SER A 363 -7.35 -11.23 -18.15
C SER A 363 -8.83 -11.57 -18.38
N ILE A 364 -9.45 -12.28 -17.43
CA ILE A 364 -10.89 -12.59 -17.44
C ILE A 364 -11.71 -11.28 -17.44
N ALA A 365 -11.33 -10.35 -16.57
CA ALA A 365 -11.99 -9.04 -16.47
C ALA A 365 -11.95 -8.25 -17.79
N ARG A 366 -10.81 -8.24 -18.50
CA ARG A 366 -10.68 -7.57 -19.82
C ARG A 366 -11.53 -8.24 -20.91
N GLU A 367 -11.63 -9.56 -20.93
CA GLU A 367 -12.50 -10.24 -21.90
C GLU A 367 -13.98 -9.93 -21.62
N GLY A 368 -14.35 -9.80 -20.33
CA GLY A 368 -15.66 -9.36 -19.89
C GLY A 368 -16.77 -10.38 -20.17
N LYS A 369 -16.41 -11.66 -20.16
CA LYS A 369 -17.31 -12.82 -20.21
C LYS A 369 -17.56 -13.36 -18.82
N TYR A 370 -18.80 -13.72 -18.54
CA TYR A 370 -19.26 -14.24 -17.25
C TYR A 370 -20.27 -15.36 -17.50
N ASN A 371 -20.28 -16.40 -16.66
CA ASN A 371 -21.26 -17.47 -16.80
C ASN A 371 -22.63 -16.99 -16.34
N ILE A 372 -23.70 -17.69 -16.76
CA ILE A 372 -25.08 -17.46 -16.28
C ILE A 372 -25.13 -17.34 -14.74
N ASN A 373 -24.35 -18.15 -14.03
CA ASN A 373 -24.20 -18.09 -12.58
C ASN A 373 -23.63 -16.77 -12.09
N ASP A 374 -22.48 -16.32 -12.60
CA ASP A 374 -21.82 -15.10 -12.11
C ASP A 374 -22.75 -13.87 -12.25
N THR A 375 -23.65 -13.91 -13.25
CA THR A 375 -24.69 -12.91 -13.46
C THR A 375 -25.98 -13.11 -12.64
N SER A 376 -26.10 -14.08 -11.73
CA SER A 376 -27.35 -14.34 -11.00
C SER A 376 -27.78 -13.19 -10.08
N ASP A 377 -26.80 -12.46 -9.53
CA ASP A 377 -27.00 -11.29 -8.67
C ASP A 377 -27.31 -10.02 -9.53
N VAL A 378 -27.47 -10.13 -10.86
CA VAL A 378 -27.81 -9.04 -11.79
C VAL A 378 -29.30 -9.11 -12.19
N THR A 379 -30.00 -7.97 -12.17
CA THR A 379 -31.43 -7.94 -12.54
C THR A 379 -31.67 -8.25 -14.03
N PRO A 380 -32.81 -8.85 -14.40
CA PRO A 380 -33.12 -9.17 -15.81
C PRO A 380 -33.09 -7.97 -16.76
N GLU A 381 -33.37 -6.77 -16.25
CA GLU A 381 -33.32 -5.51 -17.01
C GLU A 381 -31.86 -5.10 -17.27
N ARG A 382 -31.00 -5.11 -16.24
CA ARG A 382 -29.55 -4.85 -16.38
C ARG A 382 -28.89 -5.88 -17.30
N LEU A 383 -29.29 -7.15 -17.22
CA LEU A 383 -28.86 -8.20 -18.15
C LEU A 383 -29.21 -7.88 -19.61
N ARG A 384 -30.47 -7.54 -19.92
CA ARG A 384 -30.90 -7.16 -21.28
C ARG A 384 -30.18 -5.91 -21.78
N ARG A 385 -29.96 -4.93 -20.90
CA ARG A 385 -29.43 -3.59 -21.23
C ARG A 385 -27.92 -3.55 -21.40
N PHE A 386 -27.16 -4.24 -20.55
CA PHE A 386 -25.70 -4.09 -20.45
C PHE A 386 -24.87 -5.31 -20.88
N PHE A 387 -25.51 -6.45 -21.14
CA PHE A 387 -24.86 -7.64 -21.66
C PHE A 387 -25.35 -7.98 -23.08
N THR A 388 -24.59 -8.83 -23.75
CA THR A 388 -25.01 -9.65 -24.90
C THR A 388 -24.85 -11.12 -24.52
N ARG A 389 -25.75 -11.98 -25.00
CA ARG A 389 -25.69 -13.42 -24.72
C ARG A 389 -24.82 -14.11 -25.78
N ASP A 390 -23.84 -14.88 -25.32
CA ASP A 390 -22.84 -15.57 -26.12
C ASP A 390 -22.98 -17.09 -25.84
N GLY A 391 -24.03 -17.70 -26.41
CA GLY A 391 -24.43 -19.07 -26.11
C GLY A 391 -24.91 -19.28 -24.67
N ASN A 392 -24.05 -19.90 -23.84
CA ASN A 392 -24.28 -20.13 -22.39
C ASN A 392 -23.56 -19.10 -21.50
N GLU A 393 -22.82 -18.16 -22.09
CA GLU A 393 -22.12 -17.08 -21.39
C GLU A 393 -22.85 -15.74 -21.62
N TYR A 394 -22.59 -14.76 -20.75
CA TYR A 394 -22.94 -13.36 -20.95
C TYR A 394 -21.67 -12.53 -21.09
N ARG A 395 -21.59 -11.77 -22.18
CA ARG A 395 -20.49 -10.84 -22.44
C ARG A 395 -20.95 -9.41 -22.18
N ILE A 396 -20.15 -8.59 -21.51
CA ILE A 396 -20.51 -7.19 -21.26
C ILE A 396 -20.39 -6.37 -22.56
N ARG A 397 -21.41 -5.52 -22.82
CA ARG A 397 -21.47 -4.64 -23.99
C ARG A 397 -20.28 -3.70 -24.05
N ARG A 398 -19.84 -3.41 -25.28
CA ARG A 398 -18.66 -2.58 -25.57
C ARG A 398 -18.71 -1.23 -24.85
N GLU A 399 -19.87 -0.56 -24.86
CA GLU A 399 -20.12 0.72 -24.20
C GLU A 399 -19.72 0.73 -22.70
N ILE A 400 -20.01 -0.36 -21.98
CA ILE A 400 -19.69 -0.50 -20.56
C ILE A 400 -18.23 -0.94 -20.35
N ARG A 401 -17.65 -1.69 -21.31
CA ARG A 401 -16.24 -2.09 -21.27
C ARG A 401 -15.28 -0.92 -21.56
N GLU A 402 -15.67 0.02 -22.41
CA GLU A 402 -14.85 1.21 -22.71
C GLU A 402 -14.82 2.22 -21.54
N MET A 403 -15.70 2.10 -20.52
CA MET A 403 -15.62 2.88 -19.28
C MET A 403 -14.59 2.36 -18.27
N VAL A 404 -14.06 1.13 -18.44
CA VAL A 404 -13.24 0.45 -17.41
C VAL A 404 -11.85 0.08 -17.94
N LEU A 405 -10.81 0.68 -17.36
CA LEU A 405 -9.41 0.42 -17.68
C LEU A 405 -8.79 -0.57 -16.68
N PHE A 406 -8.51 -1.80 -17.13
CA PHE A 406 -7.92 -2.86 -16.31
C PHE A 406 -6.38 -2.89 -16.36
N ALA A 407 -5.74 -2.43 -15.29
CA ALA A 407 -4.28 -2.33 -15.17
C ALA A 407 -3.74 -3.10 -13.95
N ARG A 408 -2.54 -3.68 -14.09
CA ARG A 408 -1.85 -4.30 -12.95
C ARG A 408 -1.27 -3.19 -12.05
N HIS A 409 -1.56 -3.23 -10.74
CA HIS A 409 -1.11 -2.23 -9.78
C HIS A 409 -0.99 -2.80 -8.37
N ASN A 410 0.08 -2.44 -7.66
CA ASN A 410 0.29 -2.74 -6.26
C ASN A 410 0.17 -1.46 -5.43
N VAL A 411 -0.98 -1.28 -4.75
CA VAL A 411 -1.31 -0.09 -3.93
C VAL A 411 -0.23 0.27 -2.90
N LEU A 412 0.61 -0.68 -2.46
CA LEU A 412 1.64 -0.46 -1.44
C LEU A 412 3.02 -0.10 -2.01
N LYS A 413 3.23 -0.18 -3.33
CA LYS A 413 4.54 -0.03 -3.99
C LYS A 413 4.50 0.89 -5.22
N ASP A 414 3.41 0.85 -5.98
CA ASP A 414 3.26 1.58 -7.24
C ASP A 414 2.59 2.94 -6.98
N PRO A 415 2.92 4.00 -7.75
CA PRO A 415 2.34 5.33 -7.55
C PRO A 415 0.82 5.32 -7.83
N PRO A 416 -0.01 5.97 -7.00
CA PRO A 416 -1.46 5.99 -7.18
C PRO A 416 -1.88 6.88 -8.35
N PHE A 417 -3.08 6.62 -8.87
CA PHE A 417 -3.78 7.58 -9.74
C PHE A 417 -4.16 8.82 -8.94
N SER A 418 -3.95 10.02 -9.50
CA SER A 418 -4.31 11.27 -8.85
C SER A 418 -5.65 11.84 -9.33
N GLN A 419 -6.21 12.78 -8.55
CA GLN A 419 -7.45 13.51 -8.84
C GLN A 419 -8.68 12.61 -9.03
N LEU A 420 -8.87 11.64 -8.13
CA LEU A 420 -10.03 10.76 -8.11
C LEU A 420 -11.24 11.39 -7.39
N ASP A 421 -12.43 11.03 -7.85
CA ASP A 421 -13.72 11.42 -7.27
C ASP A 421 -14.30 10.33 -6.34
N LEU A 422 -13.92 9.07 -6.57
CA LEU A 422 -14.27 7.91 -5.74
C LEU A 422 -13.14 6.89 -5.76
N VAL A 423 -12.79 6.34 -4.59
CA VAL A 423 -11.96 5.14 -4.44
C VAL A 423 -12.81 4.06 -3.77
N THR A 424 -12.67 2.81 -4.21
CA THR A 424 -13.23 1.67 -3.49
C THR A 424 -12.23 0.53 -3.35
N CYS A 425 -12.29 -0.16 -2.20
CA CYS A 425 -11.40 -1.25 -1.85
C CYS A 425 -12.13 -2.21 -0.90
N ARG A 426 -12.71 -3.28 -1.45
CA ARG A 426 -13.62 -4.22 -0.73
C ARG A 426 -13.13 -5.67 -0.66
N ASN A 427 -11.87 -5.90 -1.09
CA ASN A 427 -11.28 -7.23 -1.25
C ASN A 427 -9.81 -7.33 -0.79
N MET A 428 -9.04 -6.24 -0.85
CA MET A 428 -7.58 -6.29 -0.59
C MET A 428 -7.22 -6.18 0.90
N LEU A 429 -7.82 -5.24 1.62
CA LEU A 429 -7.33 -4.80 2.94
C LEU A 429 -7.48 -5.89 4.01
N ILE A 430 -8.49 -6.76 3.93
CA ILE A 430 -8.71 -7.87 4.88
C ILE A 430 -7.48 -8.77 5.06
N TYR A 431 -6.62 -8.86 4.04
CA TYR A 431 -5.41 -9.67 4.04
C TYR A 431 -4.16 -8.95 4.58
N LEU A 432 -4.15 -7.61 4.62
CA LEU A 432 -2.98 -6.79 4.93
C LEU A 432 -2.81 -6.52 6.43
N ASN A 433 -1.58 -6.46 6.93
CA ASN A 433 -1.29 -6.06 8.32
C ASN A 433 -1.64 -4.57 8.56
N GLN A 434 -1.75 -4.15 9.83
CA GLN A 434 -2.19 -2.80 10.22
C GLN A 434 -1.38 -1.70 9.49
N THR A 435 -0.06 -1.77 9.52
CA THR A 435 0.84 -0.80 8.87
C THR A 435 0.65 -0.72 7.35
N ALA A 436 0.32 -1.85 6.71
CA ALA A 436 0.00 -1.89 5.29
C ALA A 436 -1.43 -1.39 4.99
N GLN A 437 -2.39 -1.55 5.90
CA GLN A 437 -3.71 -0.94 5.81
C GLN A 437 -3.60 0.59 5.94
N GLU A 438 -2.88 1.09 6.95
CA GLU A 438 -2.59 2.52 7.17
C GLU A 438 -1.93 3.16 5.94
N ARG A 439 -0.86 2.56 5.42
CA ARG A 439 -0.21 3.05 4.18
C ARG A 439 -1.15 3.07 2.99
N ALA A 440 -2.04 2.08 2.83
CA ALA A 440 -3.05 2.09 1.78
C ALA A 440 -4.06 3.24 1.97
N MET A 441 -4.45 3.56 3.21
CA MET A 441 -5.36 4.69 3.51
C MET A 441 -4.73 6.05 3.23
N GLU A 442 -3.43 6.22 3.49
CA GLU A 442 -2.66 7.41 3.07
C GLU A 442 -2.56 7.50 1.54
N THR A 443 -2.27 6.38 0.86
CA THR A 443 -2.23 6.30 -0.61
C THR A 443 -3.59 6.64 -1.24
N PHE A 444 -4.70 6.16 -0.67
CA PHE A 444 -6.04 6.51 -1.12
C PHE A 444 -6.40 7.98 -0.83
N HIS A 445 -5.96 8.56 0.30
CA HIS A 445 -6.23 9.96 0.64
C HIS A 445 -5.54 10.91 -0.34
N PHE A 446 -4.28 10.63 -0.66
CA PHE A 446 -3.50 11.36 -1.67
C PHE A 446 -4.05 11.21 -3.10
N ALA A 447 -4.66 10.06 -3.41
CA ALA A 447 -5.29 9.80 -4.71
C ALA A 447 -6.60 10.61 -4.91
N LEU A 448 -7.34 10.80 -3.83
CA LEU A 448 -8.65 11.47 -3.81
C LEU A 448 -8.54 13.00 -3.89
N LYS A 449 -9.52 13.63 -4.55
CA LYS A 449 -9.74 15.08 -4.42
C LYS A 449 -10.22 15.41 -3.00
N PRO A 450 -10.00 16.64 -2.50
CA PRO A 450 -10.73 17.16 -1.36
C PRO A 450 -12.25 16.94 -1.46
N GLY A 451 -12.86 16.35 -0.43
CA GLY A 451 -14.30 16.06 -0.42
C GLY A 451 -14.76 14.89 -1.31
N ALA A 452 -13.85 14.18 -1.98
CA ALA A 452 -14.17 12.94 -2.70
C ALA A 452 -14.36 11.75 -1.74
N TYR A 453 -14.92 10.65 -2.22
CA TYR A 453 -15.39 9.54 -1.38
C TYR A 453 -14.46 8.32 -1.37
N LEU A 454 -14.42 7.60 -0.25
CA LEU A 454 -13.80 6.29 -0.08
C LEU A 454 -14.86 5.28 0.37
N TRP A 455 -14.96 4.14 -0.33
CA TRP A 455 -15.94 3.09 -0.03
C TRP A 455 -15.26 1.74 0.20
N LEU A 456 -15.40 1.20 1.41
CA LEU A 456 -14.71 -0.02 1.84
C LEU A 456 -15.64 -1.24 1.89
N GLY A 457 -15.06 -2.43 2.14
CA GLY A 457 -15.82 -3.62 2.46
C GLY A 457 -16.36 -3.62 3.90
N MET A 458 -17.32 -4.50 4.17
CA MET A 458 -18.01 -4.61 5.48
C MET A 458 -17.11 -5.17 6.61
N SER A 459 -15.90 -5.62 6.28
CA SER A 459 -14.89 -6.12 7.23
C SER A 459 -13.69 -5.16 7.34
N GLU A 460 -13.82 -3.95 6.81
CA GLU A 460 -12.74 -2.99 6.60
C GLU A 460 -13.09 -1.60 7.16
N THR A 461 -12.12 -0.97 7.81
CA THR A 461 -12.28 0.31 8.51
C THR A 461 -11.06 1.20 8.26
N VAL A 462 -11.22 2.51 8.49
CA VAL A 462 -10.12 3.51 8.50
C VAL A 462 -9.50 3.65 9.90
N ASP A 463 -9.41 2.55 10.65
CA ASP A 463 -8.84 2.53 12.00
C ASP A 463 -7.33 2.83 11.94
N GLY A 464 -6.89 3.87 12.65
CA GLY A 464 -5.55 4.45 12.51
C GLY A 464 -5.45 5.60 11.49
N SER A 465 -6.53 5.97 10.80
CA SER A 465 -6.57 7.04 9.77
C SER A 465 -7.78 7.97 9.88
N SER A 466 -8.37 8.10 11.08
CA SER A 466 -9.49 9.00 11.41
C SER A 466 -9.26 10.46 11.01
N ASP A 467 -8.01 10.89 11.02
CA ASP A 467 -7.59 12.28 10.76
C ASP A 467 -7.71 12.67 9.27
N LEU A 468 -7.81 11.67 8.38
CA LEU A 468 -7.86 11.83 6.93
C LEU A 468 -9.30 11.74 6.38
N TYR A 469 -10.23 11.15 7.13
CA TYR A 469 -11.56 10.80 6.64
C TYR A 469 -12.70 11.19 7.61
N VAL A 470 -13.85 11.57 7.06
CA VAL A 470 -15.14 11.69 7.77
C VAL A 470 -15.96 10.43 7.45
N ASN A 471 -16.69 9.87 8.42
CA ASN A 471 -17.65 8.80 8.11
C ASN A 471 -18.95 9.42 7.59
N VAL A 472 -19.47 8.89 6.48
CA VAL A 472 -20.71 9.35 5.84
C VAL A 472 -21.84 8.35 6.12
N SER A 473 -21.53 7.06 6.05
CA SER A 473 -22.41 6.00 6.54
C SER A 473 -21.58 4.91 7.19
N ARG A 474 -21.84 4.65 8.48
CA ARG A 474 -21.17 3.59 9.23
C ARG A 474 -21.68 2.20 8.82
N GLU A 475 -22.97 2.10 8.48
CA GLU A 475 -23.58 0.84 8.06
C GLU A 475 -23.09 0.39 6.67
N ASN A 476 -22.86 1.33 5.74
CA ASN A 476 -22.41 1.02 4.38
C ASN A 476 -20.89 1.19 4.17
N HIS A 477 -20.12 1.41 5.25
CA HIS A 477 -18.66 1.60 5.24
C HIS A 477 -18.18 2.66 4.23
N LEU A 478 -18.90 3.80 4.23
CA LEU A 478 -18.68 4.93 3.33
C LEU A 478 -18.05 6.12 4.08
N TYR A 479 -17.03 6.72 3.47
CA TYR A 479 -16.22 7.79 4.03
C TYR A 479 -15.97 8.91 3.02
N GLN A 480 -15.60 10.10 3.49
CA GLN A 480 -15.27 11.27 2.66
C GLN A 480 -13.89 11.84 3.06
N SER A 481 -13.09 12.21 2.07
CA SER A 481 -11.73 12.76 2.24
C SER A 481 -11.75 14.16 2.84
N ARG A 482 -11.04 14.34 3.97
CA ARG A 482 -10.85 15.64 4.64
C ARG A 482 -9.82 16.49 3.89
N GLN A 483 -10.03 17.81 3.88
CA GLN A 483 -8.93 18.74 3.66
C GLN A 483 -8.01 18.75 4.89
N VAL A 484 -6.78 18.27 4.70
CA VAL A 484 -5.70 18.32 5.68
C VAL A 484 -4.53 19.03 5.01
N SER A 485 -3.81 19.88 5.75
CA SER A 485 -2.55 20.46 5.27
C SER A 485 -1.57 19.32 4.93
N SER A 486 -1.04 19.32 3.70
CA SER A 486 -0.35 18.15 3.14
C SER A 486 0.76 17.59 4.03
N ARG A 487 0.57 16.38 4.54
CA ARG A 487 1.69 15.52 4.94
C ARG A 487 2.45 15.11 3.68
N SER A 488 3.78 15.09 3.74
CA SER A 488 4.61 14.64 2.61
C SER A 488 4.29 13.18 2.25
N TYR A 489 4.08 12.90 0.97
CA TYR A 489 3.74 11.56 0.49
C TYR A 489 4.90 10.57 0.75
N PRO A 490 4.66 9.40 1.40
CA PRO A 490 5.71 8.42 1.69
C PRO A 490 6.09 7.60 0.45
N VAL A 491 6.94 8.18 -0.40
CA VAL A 491 7.56 7.52 -1.55
C VAL A 491 8.37 6.29 -1.09
N PRO A 492 8.29 5.13 -1.78
CA PRO A 492 9.12 3.97 -1.46
C PRO A 492 10.62 4.24 -1.65
N GLU A 493 11.47 3.69 -0.76
CA GLU A 493 12.93 3.91 -0.68
C GLU A 493 13.75 3.42 -1.90
N THR A 494 13.10 2.97 -2.97
CA THR A 494 13.73 2.27 -4.11
C THR A 494 13.87 3.11 -5.39
N ILE A 495 13.63 4.42 -5.32
CA ILE A 495 13.86 5.36 -6.43
C ILE A 495 14.62 6.59 -5.91
N PRO A 496 15.83 6.91 -6.43
CA PRO A 496 16.51 8.16 -6.13
C PRO A 496 15.75 9.34 -6.75
N GLN A 497 14.96 10.06 -5.95
CA GLN A 497 14.23 11.22 -6.44
C GLN A 497 15.14 12.45 -6.57
N PHE A 498 15.61 12.70 -7.79
CA PHE A 498 15.98 14.06 -8.19
C PHE A 498 14.72 14.93 -8.22
N ILE A 499 14.55 15.80 -7.22
CA ILE A 499 13.59 16.90 -7.26
C ILE A 499 14.35 18.14 -7.77
N PRO A 500 14.14 18.58 -9.03
CA PRO A 500 14.72 19.83 -9.51
C PRO A 500 13.94 21.00 -8.90
N GLU A 501 14.53 21.69 -7.92
CA GLU A 501 13.96 22.93 -7.38
C GLU A 501 13.82 23.98 -8.49
N LYS A 502 12.57 24.28 -8.87
CA LYS A 502 12.27 25.51 -9.60
C LYS A 502 12.46 26.70 -8.67
N ARG A 503 13.69 27.24 -8.63
CA ARG A 503 14.00 28.54 -8.02
C ARG A 503 13.09 29.63 -8.60
N SER A 504 12.01 29.95 -7.90
CA SER A 504 11.18 31.12 -8.22
C SER A 504 11.95 32.37 -7.78
N ILE A 505 12.51 33.10 -8.76
CA ILE A 505 13.31 34.30 -8.50
C ILE A 505 12.39 35.40 -7.96
N THR A 506 12.51 35.70 -6.68
CA THR A 506 11.89 36.87 -6.04
C THR A 506 13.00 37.65 -5.33
N GLN A 507 13.10 38.95 -5.61
CA GLN A 507 14.20 39.78 -5.11
C GLN A 507 14.00 40.13 -3.62
N PRO A 508 15.07 40.15 -2.80
CA PRO A 508 15.00 40.75 -1.46
C PRO A 508 14.95 42.28 -1.58
N ALA A 509 14.00 42.89 -0.88
CA ALA A 509 13.96 44.33 -0.59
C ALA A 509 13.99 44.51 0.94
N PRO A 510 14.61 45.60 1.46
CA PRO A 510 15.27 45.55 2.76
C PRO A 510 14.32 45.66 3.96
N GLU A 511 14.74 45.01 5.05
CA GLU A 511 14.18 45.21 6.38
C GLU A 511 14.50 46.61 6.91
N LEU A 512 13.56 47.19 7.66
CA LEU A 512 13.78 48.39 8.48
C LEU A 512 13.12 48.13 9.85
N ASP A 513 13.90 48.33 10.90
CA ASP A 513 13.61 47.74 12.20
C ASP A 513 12.75 48.62 13.13
N VAL A 514 11.95 47.92 13.95
CA VAL A 514 11.49 48.30 15.28
C VAL A 514 10.48 49.47 15.48
N ARG A 515 9.44 49.15 16.27
CA ARG A 515 8.50 50.03 17.02
C ARG A 515 7.57 50.97 16.22
N SER A 516 6.36 50.48 15.94
CA SER A 516 5.12 51.17 16.33
C SER A 516 3.88 50.28 16.30
N GLY A 517 3.12 50.27 17.41
CA GLY A 517 1.70 49.92 17.49
C GLY A 517 1.23 48.60 16.87
N ASN A 518 0.96 47.60 17.72
CA ASN A 518 0.24 46.39 17.31
C ASN A 518 -1.21 46.75 16.94
N ARG A 519 -1.44 47.11 15.68
CA ARG A 519 -2.80 47.25 15.12
C ARG A 519 -3.38 45.85 14.97
N MET A 520 -4.08 45.40 16.02
CA MET A 520 -5.04 44.30 15.92
C MET A 520 -5.84 44.46 14.62
N SER A 521 -5.98 43.37 13.86
CA SER A 521 -6.84 43.38 12.69
C SER A 521 -8.25 43.79 13.12
N PHE A 522 -8.98 44.45 12.21
CA PHE A 522 -10.43 44.62 12.42
C PHE A 522 -11.14 43.26 12.58
N GLY A 523 -10.55 42.17 12.07
CA GLY A 523 -10.96 40.79 12.38
C GLY A 523 -10.76 40.42 13.86
N ASP A 524 -9.53 40.50 14.36
CA ASP A 524 -9.17 40.12 15.75
C ASP A 524 -9.96 40.97 16.77
N LEU A 525 -10.06 42.28 16.53
CA LEU A 525 -10.85 43.19 17.36
C LEU A 525 -12.35 42.84 17.31
N HIS A 526 -12.89 42.50 16.14
CA HIS A 526 -14.28 42.07 16.00
C HIS A 526 -14.52 40.74 16.71
N GLN A 527 -13.58 39.79 16.65
CA GLN A 527 -13.69 38.50 17.34
C GLN A 527 -13.66 38.67 18.87
N GLN A 528 -12.74 39.46 19.43
CA GLN A 528 -12.75 39.76 20.88
C GLN A 528 -14.02 40.49 21.33
N LEU A 529 -14.54 41.42 20.52
CA LEU A 529 -15.82 42.08 20.83
C LEU A 529 -16.99 41.10 20.74
N LEU A 530 -17.00 40.16 19.80
CA LEU A 530 -18.00 39.10 19.74
C LEU A 530 -17.93 38.21 21.00
N GLU A 531 -16.74 37.78 21.45
CA GLU A 531 -16.59 37.03 22.70
C GLU A 531 -17.08 37.82 23.93
N GLN A 532 -16.87 39.14 23.96
CA GLN A 532 -17.27 40.00 25.07
C GLN A 532 -18.80 40.27 25.13
N TYR A 533 -19.49 40.27 23.98
CA TYR A 533 -20.92 40.64 23.90
C TYR A 533 -21.88 39.50 23.48
N ALA A 534 -21.38 38.35 23.00
CA ALA A 534 -22.22 37.21 22.64
C ALA A 534 -22.93 36.58 23.86
N PRO A 535 -24.12 35.98 23.66
CA PRO A 535 -24.73 35.12 24.67
C PRO A 535 -23.84 33.88 24.91
N PRO A 536 -23.83 33.33 26.14
CA PRO A 536 -23.11 32.10 26.44
C PRO A 536 -23.48 30.98 25.45
N SER A 537 -22.47 30.33 24.89
CA SER A 537 -22.62 29.38 23.79
C SER A 537 -21.62 28.21 23.85
N ILE A 538 -22.05 27.07 23.30
CA ILE A 538 -21.32 25.79 23.21
C ILE A 538 -21.53 25.21 21.79
N ILE A 539 -20.47 24.68 21.19
CA ILE A 539 -20.52 23.95 19.90
C ILE A 539 -20.32 22.46 20.18
N VAL A 540 -21.19 21.62 19.63
CA VAL A 540 -21.10 20.16 19.70
C VAL A 540 -21.14 19.49 18.32
N ASN A 541 -20.66 18.25 18.23
CA ASN A 541 -20.92 17.33 17.11
C ASN A 541 -22.29 16.60 17.28
N GLU A 542 -22.61 15.72 16.33
CA GLU A 542 -23.83 14.90 16.31
C GLU A 542 -23.90 13.92 17.50
N GLU A 543 -22.76 13.48 18.04
CA GLU A 543 -22.65 12.70 19.29
C GLU A 543 -22.82 13.54 20.58
N TYR A 544 -23.10 14.83 20.46
CA TYR A 544 -23.24 15.82 21.52
C TYR A 544 -21.98 16.02 22.39
N GLU A 545 -20.78 15.70 21.89
CA GLU A 545 -19.51 16.04 22.53
C GLU A 545 -19.14 17.52 22.35
N ILE A 546 -18.65 18.15 23.40
CA ILE A 546 -18.25 19.55 23.38
C ILE A 546 -16.94 19.69 22.59
N LEU A 547 -17.02 20.42 21.47
CA LEU A 547 -15.88 20.78 20.63
C LEU A 547 -15.30 22.14 21.04
N HIS A 548 -16.16 23.08 21.40
CA HIS A 548 -15.78 24.42 21.83
C HIS A 548 -16.83 25.00 22.78
N LEU A 549 -16.42 25.84 23.72
CA LEU A 549 -17.30 26.55 24.66
C LEU A 549 -16.78 27.95 24.94
N THR A 550 -17.68 28.92 25.08
CA THR A 550 -17.34 30.27 25.54
C THR A 550 -17.21 30.31 27.05
N GLU A 551 -16.32 31.16 27.59
CA GLU A 551 -16.02 31.28 29.03
C GLU A 551 -17.28 31.35 29.91
N ARG A 552 -18.26 32.17 29.50
CA ARG A 552 -19.51 32.36 30.25
C ARG A 552 -20.44 31.14 30.26
N ALA A 553 -20.29 30.19 29.32
CA ALA A 553 -21.16 29.02 29.21
C ALA A 553 -20.86 27.94 30.26
N GLY A 554 -19.66 27.95 30.87
CA GLY A 554 -19.29 27.00 31.93
C GLY A 554 -20.26 26.97 33.12
N ARG A 555 -20.97 28.07 33.39
CA ARG A 555 -21.97 28.17 34.49
C ARG A 555 -23.12 27.14 34.39
N PHE A 556 -23.46 26.71 33.17
CA PHE A 556 -24.55 25.76 32.91
C PHE A 556 -24.08 24.30 32.96
N LEU A 557 -22.78 24.06 33.10
CA LEU A 557 -22.18 22.75 33.26
C LEU A 557 -21.99 22.40 34.74
N HIS A 558 -21.98 21.10 35.05
CA HIS A 558 -21.70 20.56 36.36
C HIS A 558 -20.88 19.26 36.22
N ILE A 559 -19.64 19.29 36.69
CA ILE A 559 -18.75 18.13 36.67
C ILE A 559 -19.07 17.24 37.87
N ALA A 560 -19.85 16.19 37.64
CA ALA A 560 -20.06 15.13 38.63
C ALA A 560 -18.82 14.21 38.73
N GLY A 561 -18.59 13.62 39.90
CA GLY A 561 -17.50 12.65 40.11
C GLY A 561 -17.71 11.36 39.33
N GLY A 562 -16.71 10.94 38.54
CA GLY A 562 -16.75 9.76 37.68
C GLY A 562 -15.65 9.81 36.61
N GLU A 563 -15.78 8.98 35.57
CA GLU A 563 -14.89 9.04 34.40
C GLU A 563 -15.08 10.36 33.61
N PRO A 564 -14.00 11.03 33.18
CA PRO A 564 -14.10 12.24 32.36
C PRO A 564 -14.82 12.00 31.04
N SER A 565 -15.91 12.75 30.79
CA SER A 565 -16.76 12.62 29.61
C SER A 565 -16.88 13.96 28.90
N LYS A 566 -16.65 14.00 27.58
CA LYS A 566 -16.81 15.22 26.75
C LYS A 566 -18.27 15.52 26.35
N ASN A 567 -19.18 14.56 26.54
CA ASN A 567 -20.58 14.68 26.12
C ASN A 567 -21.37 15.72 26.96
N LEU A 568 -21.98 16.69 26.29
CA LEU A 568 -22.74 17.80 26.88
C LEU A 568 -23.95 17.33 27.68
N LEU A 569 -24.69 16.30 27.24
CA LEU A 569 -25.84 15.79 28.01
C LEU A 569 -25.42 15.15 29.34
N LYS A 570 -24.19 14.63 29.45
CA LYS A 570 -23.60 14.20 30.73
C LYS A 570 -23.12 15.40 31.56
N LEU A 571 -22.50 16.41 30.94
CA LEU A 571 -21.92 17.58 31.63
C LEU A 571 -22.89 18.71 31.98
N ILE A 572 -24.07 18.81 31.36
CA ILE A 572 -25.06 19.85 31.64
C ILE A 572 -25.69 19.66 33.03
N ARG A 573 -26.04 20.77 33.70
CA ARG A 573 -26.80 20.78 34.96
C ARG A 573 -28.09 19.92 34.86
N PRO A 574 -28.43 19.10 35.87
CA PRO A 574 -29.56 18.16 35.82
C PRO A 574 -30.90 18.78 35.42
N GLU A 575 -31.16 20.01 35.87
CA GLU A 575 -32.38 20.79 35.63
C GLU A 575 -32.60 21.10 34.15
N LEU A 576 -31.52 21.24 33.37
CA LEU A 576 -31.55 21.52 31.94
C LEU A 576 -31.49 20.25 31.07
N ARG A 577 -31.06 19.12 31.65
CA ARG A 577 -30.73 17.88 30.90
C ARG A 577 -31.91 17.31 30.11
N LEU A 578 -33.13 17.37 30.66
CA LEU A 578 -34.32 16.81 30.00
C LEU A 578 -34.68 17.63 28.75
N GLU A 579 -34.86 18.94 28.92
CA GLU A 579 -35.28 19.84 27.84
C GLU A 579 -34.21 20.03 26.78
N LEU A 580 -32.92 20.09 27.16
CA LEU A 580 -31.82 20.11 26.19
C LEU A 580 -31.80 18.83 25.33
N ARG A 581 -32.08 17.65 25.92
CA ARG A 581 -32.18 16.39 25.16
C ARG A 581 -33.39 16.38 24.22
N THR A 582 -34.54 16.91 24.66
CA THR A 582 -35.73 17.08 23.79
C THR A 582 -35.43 18.03 22.63
N ALA A 583 -34.78 19.16 22.90
CA ALA A 583 -34.43 20.16 21.90
C ALA A 583 -33.40 19.64 20.88
N PHE A 584 -32.38 18.88 21.32
CA PHE A 584 -31.46 18.20 20.41
C PHE A 584 -32.18 17.19 19.51
N TYR A 585 -33.03 16.33 20.09
CA TYR A 585 -33.78 15.33 19.33
C TYR A 585 -34.68 15.98 18.27
N GLN A 586 -35.39 17.05 18.63
CA GLN A 586 -36.21 17.82 17.69
C GLN A 586 -35.35 18.51 16.61
N ALA A 587 -34.25 19.17 16.98
CA ALA A 587 -33.41 19.91 16.04
C ALA A 587 -32.76 18.99 14.98
N VAL A 588 -32.31 17.80 15.39
CA VAL A 588 -31.74 16.78 14.49
C VAL A 588 -32.83 16.13 13.64
N GLN A 589 -33.97 15.73 14.24
CA GLN A 589 -35.04 15.03 13.50
C GLN A 589 -35.82 15.93 12.54
N GLN A 590 -36.05 17.19 12.90
CA GLN A 590 -36.85 18.13 12.09
C GLN A 590 -35.98 19.03 11.19
N GLN A 591 -34.66 19.04 11.39
CA GLN A 591 -33.71 19.94 10.70
C GLN A 591 -34.12 21.42 10.82
N THR A 592 -34.45 21.83 12.05
CA THR A 592 -34.88 23.20 12.40
C THR A 592 -34.07 23.75 13.57
N ASN A 593 -34.06 25.07 13.71
CA ASN A 593 -33.63 25.72 14.95
C ASN A 593 -34.73 25.51 16.01
N VAL A 594 -34.38 24.94 17.17
CA VAL A 594 -35.33 24.65 18.26
C VAL A 594 -35.06 25.55 19.45
N GLU A 595 -36.11 26.00 20.12
CA GLU A 595 -36.05 26.94 21.24
C GLU A 595 -36.82 26.38 22.46
N ALA A 596 -36.09 26.04 23.53
CA ALA A 596 -36.66 25.61 24.80
C ALA A 596 -36.72 26.82 25.76
N ARG A 597 -37.91 27.41 25.91
CA ARG A 597 -38.15 28.63 26.70
C ARG A 597 -38.39 28.37 28.19
N ASN A 598 -38.21 29.40 29.01
CA ASN A 598 -38.66 29.49 30.40
C ASN A 598 -38.09 28.40 31.36
N LEU A 599 -36.89 27.89 31.08
CA LEU A 599 -36.22 26.90 31.92
C LEU A 599 -35.74 27.55 33.21
N LYS A 600 -36.29 27.11 34.35
CA LYS A 600 -35.95 27.64 35.67
C LYS A 600 -34.76 26.91 36.25
N ILE A 601 -33.65 27.61 36.44
CA ILE A 601 -32.42 27.08 37.06
C ILE A 601 -32.17 27.74 38.42
N ARG A 602 -31.68 26.98 39.40
CA ARG A 602 -31.23 27.53 40.69
C ARG A 602 -29.73 27.81 40.63
N MET A 603 -29.37 29.09 40.69
CA MET A 603 -28.01 29.59 40.64
C MET A 603 -27.78 30.44 41.90
N ASP A 604 -26.84 30.03 42.74
CA ASP A 604 -26.35 30.78 43.91
C ASP A 604 -27.47 31.43 44.76
N ASP A 605 -28.44 30.57 45.09
CA ASP A 605 -29.67 30.82 45.84
C ASP A 605 -30.74 31.75 45.23
N GLN A 606 -30.58 32.12 43.95
CA GLN A 606 -31.63 32.72 43.13
C GLN A 606 -32.17 31.75 42.08
N THR A 607 -33.34 32.05 41.51
CA THR A 607 -33.95 31.26 40.42
C THR A 607 -33.99 32.11 39.15
N GLU A 608 -33.19 31.74 38.15
CA GLU A 608 -33.15 32.42 36.85
C GLU A 608 -34.01 31.70 35.80
N THR A 609 -34.61 32.46 34.89
CA THR A 609 -35.27 31.97 33.67
C THR A 609 -34.34 32.05 32.46
N VAL A 610 -33.98 30.88 31.94
CA VAL A 610 -33.11 30.72 30.77
C VAL A 610 -33.87 30.07 29.62
N THR A 611 -33.65 30.59 28.43
CA THR A 611 -34.10 30.01 27.16
C THR A 611 -32.89 29.42 26.44
N ILE A 612 -32.99 28.17 25.99
CA ILE A 612 -31.95 27.50 25.21
C ILE A 612 -32.36 27.50 23.74
N HIS A 613 -31.47 27.97 22.86
CA HIS A 613 -31.60 27.79 21.41
C HIS A 613 -30.63 26.70 20.95
N VAL A 614 -31.14 25.67 20.28
CA VAL A 614 -30.35 24.63 19.62
C VAL A 614 -30.39 24.89 18.11
N ARG A 615 -29.25 25.24 17.53
CA ARG A 615 -29.13 25.68 16.13
C ARG A 615 -28.16 24.77 15.34
N PRO A 616 -28.67 23.75 14.63
CA PRO A 616 -27.85 22.95 13.73
C PRO A 616 -27.39 23.75 12.50
N VAL A 617 -26.26 23.39 11.90
CA VAL A 617 -25.81 23.98 10.62
C VAL A 617 -26.54 23.31 9.45
N LEU A 618 -27.55 23.99 8.91
CA LEU A 618 -28.52 23.44 7.96
C LEU A 618 -28.20 23.66 6.46
N ARG A 619 -27.11 24.36 6.11
CA ARG A 619 -26.81 24.69 4.71
C ARG A 619 -26.04 23.57 4.00
N GLU A 620 -26.53 23.14 2.83
CA GLU A 620 -25.72 22.32 1.92
C GLU A 620 -24.45 23.07 1.51
N GLY A 621 -23.30 22.38 1.53
CA GLY A 621 -22.01 22.93 1.12
C GLY A 621 -21.26 23.76 2.19
N ASP A 622 -21.84 23.93 3.37
CA ASP A 622 -21.16 24.59 4.50
C ASP A 622 -20.16 23.63 5.17
N PRO A 623 -18.87 23.96 5.32
CA PRO A 623 -17.89 23.10 6.00
C PRO A 623 -18.16 22.92 7.51
N ALA A 624 -19.09 23.67 8.09
CA ALA A 624 -19.55 23.49 9.47
C ALA A 624 -20.76 22.53 9.61
N ARG A 625 -21.20 21.86 8.52
CA ARG A 625 -22.27 20.85 8.58
C ARG A 625 -21.90 19.70 9.54
N GLY A 626 -22.87 19.28 10.36
CA GLY A 626 -22.68 18.29 11.43
C GLY A 626 -22.34 18.90 12.79
N PHE A 627 -22.13 20.23 12.86
CA PHE A 627 -22.04 20.95 14.14
C PHE A 627 -23.39 21.55 14.55
N ILE A 628 -23.61 21.59 15.87
CA ILE A 628 -24.80 22.18 16.49
C ILE A 628 -24.35 23.24 17.50
N LEU A 629 -24.85 24.46 17.32
CA LEU A 629 -24.60 25.60 18.21
C LEU A 629 -25.71 25.69 19.25
N VAL A 630 -25.36 25.53 20.53
CA VAL A 630 -26.25 25.73 21.68
C VAL A 630 -26.02 27.13 22.25
N LEU A 631 -27.07 27.94 22.36
CA LEU A 631 -27.04 29.29 22.95
C LEU A 631 -27.92 29.33 24.20
N PHE A 632 -27.45 29.99 25.25
CA PHE A 632 -28.19 30.22 26.48
C PHE A 632 -28.53 31.71 26.61
N GLN A 633 -29.82 32.05 26.63
CA GLN A 633 -30.31 33.42 26.73
C GLN A 633 -31.14 33.59 27.99
N GLN A 634 -30.69 34.43 28.92
CA GLN A 634 -31.51 34.84 30.06
C GLN A 634 -32.65 35.76 29.58
N MET A 635 -33.87 35.55 30.07
CA MET A 635 -35.02 36.41 29.79
C MET A 635 -35.50 37.07 31.09
N GLY A 636 -35.69 38.40 31.04
CA GLY A 636 -36.51 39.13 32.01
C GLY A 636 -38.00 38.98 31.66
N ASP A 637 -38.88 39.11 32.66
CA ASP A 637 -40.30 38.75 32.57
C ASP A 637 -41.06 39.37 31.38
N THR A 638 -41.83 38.54 30.67
CA THR A 638 -42.96 38.93 29.82
C THR A 638 -43.92 37.73 29.63
N ASN A 639 -45.15 37.96 29.19
CA ASN A 639 -46.32 37.06 29.42
C ASN A 639 -47.11 36.75 28.10
N GLU A 640 -48.25 36.03 28.17
CA GLU A 640 -49.25 35.67 27.10
C GLU A 640 -49.02 34.32 26.34
N GLN A 641 -49.99 33.61 25.72
CA GLN A 641 -51.43 33.26 25.99
C GLN A 641 -51.90 32.06 25.07
N GLU A 642 -53.19 31.65 25.06
CA GLU A 642 -53.75 30.34 24.54
C GLU A 642 -54.55 30.37 23.20
N SER A 643 -54.76 29.23 22.48
CA SER A 643 -55.95 28.87 21.62
C SER A 643 -55.93 27.44 20.99
N VAL A 644 -57.03 26.92 20.37
CA VAL A 644 -57.27 25.47 19.98
C VAL A 644 -58.32 25.20 18.83
N LEU A 645 -58.34 23.99 18.20
CA LEU A 645 -59.44 23.28 17.40
C LEU A 645 -59.73 23.71 15.91
N ALA A 646 -60.40 22.98 14.95
CA ALA A 646 -60.98 21.60 14.72
C ALA A 646 -61.19 21.25 13.19
N ALA A 647 -61.96 20.19 12.78
CA ALA A 647 -62.15 19.67 11.37
C ALA A 647 -63.61 19.22 10.96
N VAL A 648 -63.89 18.88 9.66
CA VAL A 648 -65.26 18.65 9.05
C VAL A 648 -65.29 17.61 7.86
N GLU A 649 -66.45 17.01 7.49
CA GLU A 649 -66.62 15.98 6.40
C GLU A 649 -67.86 16.13 5.40
N PRO A 650 -68.89 15.24 5.17
CA PRO A 650 -69.48 15.00 3.79
C PRO A 650 -71.01 15.22 3.54
N MET A 651 -71.55 14.84 2.35
CA MET A 651 -72.92 15.12 1.83
C MET A 651 -73.47 14.12 0.75
N ALA A 652 -74.69 13.55 0.89
CA ALA A 652 -75.44 12.86 -0.20
C ALA A 652 -76.92 12.46 0.14
N ARG A 653 -77.96 12.93 -0.62
CA ARG A 653 -79.28 12.22 -0.78
C ARG A 653 -80.38 12.78 -1.74
N HIS A 654 -80.19 13.85 -2.53
CA HIS A 654 -81.34 14.65 -3.03
C HIS A 654 -82.02 14.23 -4.36
N LEU A 655 -81.58 13.19 -5.10
CA LEU A 655 -81.84 13.08 -6.55
C LEU A 655 -82.92 12.06 -7.02
N GLU A 656 -83.71 11.45 -6.14
CA GLU A 656 -84.56 10.29 -6.53
C GLU A 656 -85.94 10.63 -7.15
N GLU A 657 -86.47 11.86 -7.05
CA GLU A 657 -87.92 12.10 -7.27
C GLU A 657 -88.37 12.51 -8.70
N GLU A 658 -87.53 13.07 -9.57
CA GLU A 658 -87.98 13.55 -10.90
C GLU A 658 -88.37 12.43 -11.89
N LEU A 659 -87.98 11.18 -11.62
CA LEU A 659 -87.98 10.04 -12.55
C LEU A 659 -89.38 9.63 -13.04
N VAL A 660 -90.44 9.94 -12.28
CA VAL A 660 -91.81 9.42 -12.54
C VAL A 660 -92.45 9.97 -13.82
N ARG A 661 -92.13 11.20 -14.23
CA ARG A 661 -92.90 11.95 -15.24
C ARG A 661 -92.76 11.40 -16.67
N VAL A 662 -91.65 10.73 -16.99
CA VAL A 662 -91.24 10.37 -18.35
C VAL A 662 -92.12 9.28 -18.99
N LYS A 663 -92.69 8.36 -18.20
CA LYS A 663 -93.29 7.11 -18.74
C LYS A 663 -94.56 7.29 -19.57
N ALA A 664 -95.25 8.43 -19.52
CA ALA A 664 -96.54 8.62 -20.17
C ALA A 664 -96.46 8.78 -21.70
N GLN A 665 -95.40 9.43 -22.22
CA GLN A 665 -95.24 9.69 -23.66
C GLN A 665 -94.86 8.44 -24.46
N LEU A 666 -94.37 7.39 -23.79
CA LEU A 666 -93.76 6.22 -24.42
C LEU A 666 -94.73 5.45 -25.34
N ARG A 667 -96.04 5.47 -25.05
CA ARG A 667 -97.00 4.54 -25.64
C ARG A 667 -97.43 4.89 -27.07
N THR A 668 -97.63 6.17 -27.36
CA THR A 668 -98.03 6.64 -28.71
C THR A 668 -96.90 6.48 -29.74
N SER A 669 -95.65 6.37 -29.29
CA SER A 669 -94.49 6.12 -30.14
C SER A 669 -94.54 4.73 -30.79
N ASN A 670 -95.04 3.72 -30.07
CA ASN A 670 -94.94 2.31 -30.49
C ASN A 670 -95.68 1.98 -31.78
N GLU A 671 -96.86 2.55 -32.03
CA GLU A 671 -97.63 2.25 -33.25
C GLU A 671 -97.00 2.87 -34.51
N GLN A 672 -96.29 4.01 -34.36
CA GLN A 672 -95.46 4.55 -35.44
C GLN A 672 -94.15 3.77 -35.61
N HIS A 673 -93.60 3.21 -34.52
CA HIS A 673 -92.42 2.36 -34.59
C HIS A 673 -92.66 1.04 -35.37
N GLU A 674 -93.84 0.43 -35.35
CA GLU A 674 -94.05 -0.83 -36.09
C GLU A 674 -93.97 -0.65 -37.62
N VAL A 675 -94.60 0.40 -38.18
CA VAL A 675 -94.49 0.70 -39.62
C VAL A 675 -93.08 1.13 -39.99
N GLN A 676 -92.44 1.97 -39.17
CA GLN A 676 -91.04 2.32 -39.37
C GLN A 676 -90.11 1.12 -39.24
N ALA A 677 -90.46 0.09 -38.44
CA ALA A 677 -89.62 -1.08 -38.23
C ALA A 677 -89.57 -2.01 -39.45
N GLU A 678 -90.61 -2.12 -40.28
CA GLU A 678 -90.52 -2.89 -41.53
C GLU A 678 -89.65 -2.18 -42.59
N GLU A 679 -89.81 -0.87 -42.77
CA GLU A 679 -88.92 -0.09 -43.67
C GLU A 679 -87.47 -0.04 -43.14
N LEU A 680 -87.27 0.15 -41.82
CA LEU A 680 -85.95 0.00 -41.22
C LEU A 680 -85.41 -1.40 -41.42
N LYS A 681 -86.21 -2.46 -41.31
CA LYS A 681 -85.70 -3.83 -41.42
C LYS A 681 -85.20 -4.12 -42.83
N ALA A 682 -85.95 -3.72 -43.87
CA ALA A 682 -85.49 -3.85 -45.25
C ALA A 682 -84.20 -3.03 -45.49
N SER A 683 -84.18 -1.77 -45.06
CA SER A 683 -83.00 -0.90 -45.18
C SER A 683 -81.81 -1.42 -44.35
N ASN A 684 -82.05 -2.05 -43.20
CA ASN A 684 -81.03 -2.60 -42.32
C ASN A 684 -80.49 -3.94 -42.81
N GLU A 685 -81.30 -4.77 -43.49
CA GLU A 685 -80.81 -5.97 -44.19
C GLU A 685 -79.90 -5.57 -45.38
N GLU A 686 -80.24 -4.52 -46.12
CA GLU A 686 -79.40 -3.96 -47.19
C GLU A 686 -78.12 -3.28 -46.65
N LEU A 687 -78.24 -2.47 -45.59
CA LEU A 687 -77.10 -1.90 -44.87
C LEU A 687 -76.24 -2.97 -44.21
N GLN A 688 -76.79 -4.11 -43.77
CA GLN A 688 -76.01 -5.20 -43.19
C GLN A 688 -75.20 -5.94 -44.25
N ALA A 689 -75.74 -6.13 -45.46
CA ALA A 689 -74.97 -6.63 -46.60
C ALA A 689 -73.81 -5.68 -46.97
N ILE A 690 -74.08 -4.37 -47.05
CA ILE A 690 -73.06 -3.34 -47.32
C ILE A 690 -72.03 -3.26 -46.18
N ASN A 691 -72.43 -3.43 -44.91
CA ASN A 691 -71.48 -3.46 -43.79
C ASN A 691 -70.61 -4.71 -43.82
N GLU A 692 -71.12 -5.88 -44.23
CA GLU A 692 -70.30 -7.09 -44.35
C GLU A 692 -69.30 -6.99 -45.52
N GLU A 693 -69.69 -6.38 -46.64
CA GLU A 693 -68.77 -6.07 -47.76
C GLU A 693 -67.71 -5.03 -47.35
N LEU A 694 -68.11 -3.94 -46.70
CA LEU A 694 -67.18 -2.94 -46.14
C LEU A 694 -66.26 -3.52 -45.06
N ARG A 695 -66.75 -4.49 -44.29
CA ARG A 695 -65.96 -5.19 -43.27
C ARG A 695 -64.95 -6.13 -43.91
N SER A 696 -65.34 -6.92 -44.90
CA SER A 696 -64.41 -7.74 -45.68
C SER A 696 -63.33 -6.88 -46.32
N ALA A 697 -63.69 -5.74 -46.90
CA ALA A 697 -62.74 -4.77 -47.45
C ALA A 697 -61.86 -4.11 -46.38
N ALA A 698 -62.37 -3.89 -45.17
CA ALA A 698 -61.58 -3.39 -44.04
C ALA A 698 -60.60 -4.43 -43.49
N GLU A 699 -60.98 -5.71 -43.43
CA GLU A 699 -60.12 -6.82 -43.00
C GLU A 699 -59.02 -7.09 -44.06
N GLU A 700 -59.31 -6.99 -45.37
CA GLU A 700 -58.29 -6.99 -46.43
C GLU A 700 -57.34 -5.77 -46.35
N LEU A 701 -57.86 -4.58 -46.03
CA LEU A 701 -57.04 -3.37 -45.90
C LEU A 701 -56.20 -3.38 -44.61
N GLU A 702 -56.70 -3.95 -43.51
CA GLU A 702 -55.96 -4.12 -42.26
C GLU A 702 -54.83 -5.14 -42.41
N THR A 703 -55.07 -6.29 -43.03
CA THR A 703 -54.03 -7.28 -43.35
C THR A 703 -52.96 -6.70 -44.31
N SER A 704 -53.37 -5.98 -45.36
CA SER A 704 -52.41 -5.28 -46.24
C SER A 704 -51.59 -4.20 -45.51
N LYS A 705 -52.17 -3.53 -44.52
CA LYS A 705 -51.49 -2.60 -43.62
C LYS A 705 -50.51 -3.32 -42.69
N GLU A 706 -50.86 -4.49 -42.15
CA GLU A 706 -49.95 -5.31 -41.33
C GLU A 706 -48.73 -5.79 -42.14
N GLU A 707 -48.92 -6.26 -43.38
CA GLU A 707 -47.82 -6.60 -44.28
C GLU A 707 -46.89 -5.39 -44.55
N LEU A 708 -47.47 -4.23 -44.89
CA LEU A 708 -46.71 -3.00 -45.10
C LEU A 708 -45.99 -2.52 -43.83
N GLN A 709 -46.57 -2.73 -42.65
CA GLN A 709 -45.90 -2.40 -41.39
C GLN A 709 -44.74 -3.36 -41.12
N SER A 710 -44.93 -4.67 -41.32
CA SER A 710 -43.86 -5.67 -41.18
C SER A 710 -42.68 -5.40 -42.12
N ILE A 711 -42.94 -5.02 -43.37
CA ILE A 711 -41.89 -4.63 -44.33
C ILE A 711 -41.14 -3.35 -43.89
N ASN A 712 -41.83 -2.39 -43.27
CA ASN A 712 -41.18 -1.21 -42.69
C ASN A 712 -40.34 -1.56 -41.44
N GLU A 713 -40.80 -2.49 -40.60
CA GLU A 713 -40.05 -2.99 -39.45
C GLU A 713 -38.80 -3.78 -39.87
N GLU A 714 -38.86 -4.58 -40.95
CA GLU A 714 -37.70 -5.22 -41.55
C GLU A 714 -36.73 -4.20 -42.18
N LEU A 715 -37.23 -3.26 -43.01
CA LEU A 715 -36.40 -2.22 -43.63
C LEU A 715 -35.72 -1.31 -42.61
N THR A 716 -36.42 -0.94 -41.52
CA THR A 716 -35.80 -0.13 -40.46
C THR A 716 -34.77 -0.94 -39.65
N THR A 717 -34.98 -2.24 -39.47
CA THR A 717 -33.99 -3.16 -38.88
C THR A 717 -32.73 -3.25 -39.75
N ILE A 718 -32.87 -3.48 -41.06
CA ILE A 718 -31.73 -3.55 -42.02
C ILE A 718 -30.98 -2.22 -42.08
N ASN A 719 -31.68 -1.08 -42.08
CA ASN A 719 -31.02 0.24 -42.04
C ASN A 719 -30.28 0.50 -40.71
N GLN A 720 -30.79 -0.01 -39.58
CA GLN A 720 -30.07 0.04 -38.31
C GLN A 720 -28.81 -0.85 -38.33
N GLU A 721 -28.90 -2.08 -38.85
CA GLU A 721 -27.72 -2.96 -38.97
C GLU A 721 -26.66 -2.36 -39.91
N LEU A 722 -27.06 -1.85 -41.08
CA LEU A 722 -26.15 -1.22 -42.02
C LEU A 722 -25.46 0.01 -41.40
N LYS A 723 -26.22 0.83 -40.65
CA LYS A 723 -25.65 1.96 -39.91
C LYS A 723 -24.66 1.49 -38.84
N VAL A 724 -25.00 0.49 -38.04
CA VAL A 724 -24.10 -0.10 -37.04
C VAL A 724 -22.81 -0.62 -37.70
N LYS A 725 -22.88 -1.20 -38.91
CA LYS A 725 -21.69 -1.64 -39.66
C LYS A 725 -20.84 -0.47 -40.17
N VAL A 726 -21.45 0.62 -40.64
CA VAL A 726 -20.72 1.85 -41.02
C VAL A 726 -20.06 2.49 -39.79
N ASP A 727 -20.78 2.60 -38.68
CA ASP A 727 -20.27 3.15 -37.42
C ASP A 727 -19.14 2.27 -36.83
N GLU A 728 -19.26 0.93 -36.91
CA GLU A 728 -18.22 -0.03 -36.51
C GLU A 728 -16.95 0.06 -37.36
N ILE A 729 -17.08 0.21 -38.69
CA ILE A 729 -15.94 0.42 -39.60
C ILE A 729 -15.30 1.78 -39.32
N SER A 730 -16.09 2.84 -39.16
CA SER A 730 -15.60 4.20 -38.89
C SER A 730 -14.87 4.28 -37.55
N LEU A 731 -15.43 3.67 -36.49
CA LEU A 731 -14.81 3.55 -35.17
C LEU A 731 -13.53 2.70 -35.21
N THR A 732 -13.52 1.61 -35.98
CA THR A 732 -12.30 0.80 -36.17
C THR A 732 -11.21 1.57 -36.91
N SER A 733 -11.56 2.32 -37.95
CA SER A 733 -10.65 3.18 -38.70
C SER A 733 -10.09 4.31 -37.84
N ASN A 734 -10.94 5.00 -37.07
CA ASN A 734 -10.53 6.03 -36.12
C ASN A 734 -9.63 5.46 -35.01
N ASN A 735 -9.94 4.28 -34.47
CA ASN A 735 -9.10 3.62 -33.48
C ASN A 735 -7.74 3.22 -34.06
N LEU A 736 -7.69 2.70 -35.29
CA LEU A 736 -6.43 2.40 -35.98
C LEU A 736 -5.60 3.67 -36.20
N GLN A 737 -6.22 4.75 -36.69
CA GLN A 737 -5.56 6.04 -36.90
C GLN A 737 -5.06 6.63 -35.57
N ASN A 738 -5.83 6.51 -34.49
CA ASN A 738 -5.44 6.96 -33.16
C ASN A 738 -4.27 6.14 -32.60
N LEU A 739 -4.26 4.82 -32.74
CA LEU A 739 -3.13 3.95 -32.36
C LEU A 739 -1.86 4.30 -33.13
N ILE A 740 -1.98 4.49 -34.44
CA ILE A 740 -0.88 4.89 -35.34
C ILE A 740 -0.33 6.27 -34.98
N ASN A 741 -1.20 7.22 -34.58
CA ASN A 741 -0.78 8.53 -34.12
C ASN A 741 -0.17 8.49 -32.70
N SER A 742 -0.73 7.70 -31.78
CA SER A 742 -0.34 7.67 -30.36
C SER A 742 0.98 6.93 -30.09
N THR A 743 1.35 5.98 -30.96
CA THR A 743 2.63 5.24 -30.86
C THR A 743 3.84 6.13 -31.18
N ASN A 744 3.64 7.32 -31.73
CA ASN A 744 4.66 8.33 -32.08
C ASN A 744 5.85 7.80 -32.91
N MET A 745 5.69 6.64 -33.55
CA MET A 745 6.72 6.01 -34.37
C MET A 745 6.61 6.51 -35.81
N ALA A 746 7.68 7.10 -36.33
CA ALA A 746 7.77 7.49 -37.73
C ALA A 746 7.69 6.23 -38.60
N THR A 747 6.61 6.09 -39.37
CA THR A 747 6.35 4.93 -40.23
C THR A 747 5.82 5.36 -41.58
N LEU A 748 6.43 4.85 -42.64
CA LEU A 748 6.15 5.18 -44.03
C LEU A 748 5.81 3.91 -44.81
N PHE A 749 4.58 3.84 -45.34
CA PHE A 749 4.12 2.76 -46.21
C PHE A 749 4.26 3.22 -47.66
N LEU A 750 4.99 2.43 -48.44
CA LEU A 750 5.15 2.59 -49.87
C LEU A 750 4.45 1.46 -50.63
N ASP A 751 3.98 1.73 -51.84
CA ASP A 751 3.44 0.71 -52.75
C ASP A 751 4.56 -0.05 -53.49
N ARG A 752 4.19 -0.97 -54.40
CA ARG A 752 5.11 -1.71 -55.28
C ARG A 752 5.97 -0.82 -56.21
N GLY A 753 5.55 0.41 -56.47
CA GLY A 753 6.30 1.41 -57.25
C GLY A 753 7.07 2.40 -56.39
N LEU A 754 7.26 2.09 -55.09
CA LEU A 754 7.87 2.94 -54.07
C LEU A 754 7.20 4.32 -53.92
N ARG A 755 5.88 4.39 -54.14
CA ARG A 755 5.06 5.59 -53.94
C ARG A 755 4.42 5.62 -52.56
N VAL A 756 4.35 6.81 -51.96
CA VAL A 756 3.78 7.00 -50.62
C VAL A 756 2.29 6.70 -50.60
N ASN A 757 1.90 5.66 -49.86
CA ASN A 757 0.51 5.22 -49.70
C ASN A 757 -0.05 5.61 -48.32
N LEU A 758 0.76 5.57 -47.27
CA LEU A 758 0.37 6.03 -45.93
C LEU A 758 1.62 6.47 -45.14
N PHE A 759 1.49 7.46 -44.27
CA PHE A 759 2.57 7.86 -43.36
C PHE A 759 2.02 8.36 -42.02
N THR A 760 2.79 8.19 -40.94
CA THR A 760 2.42 8.67 -39.60
C THR A 760 2.87 10.13 -39.40
N PRO A 761 2.24 10.90 -38.50
CA PRO A 761 2.62 12.30 -38.25
C PRO A 761 4.10 12.47 -37.89
N ALA A 762 4.67 11.57 -37.07
CA ALA A 762 6.09 11.58 -36.68
C ALA A 762 7.05 11.44 -37.87
N THR A 763 6.61 10.82 -38.97
CA THR A 763 7.39 10.70 -40.22
C THR A 763 7.76 12.07 -40.80
N ARG A 764 7.00 13.12 -40.49
CA ARG A 764 7.27 14.51 -40.92
C ARG A 764 8.50 15.15 -40.29
N GLU A 765 9.04 14.58 -39.22
CA GLU A 765 10.31 15.03 -38.64
C GLU A 765 11.52 14.55 -39.44
N ILE A 766 11.39 13.39 -40.10
CA ILE A 766 12.46 12.70 -40.82
C ILE A 766 12.36 12.98 -42.33
N PHE A 767 11.15 13.02 -42.88
CA PHE A 767 10.84 13.29 -44.29
C PHE A 767 10.01 14.56 -44.40
N ASN A 768 10.28 15.44 -45.37
CA ASN A 768 9.54 16.69 -45.54
C ASN A 768 8.19 16.46 -46.28
N LEU A 769 7.29 15.69 -45.64
CA LEU A 769 6.00 15.22 -46.19
C LEU A 769 4.82 16.14 -45.87
N ILE A 770 4.07 16.55 -46.89
CA ILE A 770 2.76 17.21 -46.76
C ILE A 770 1.60 16.22 -46.98
N THR A 771 0.40 16.56 -46.49
CA THR A 771 -0.79 15.68 -46.58
C THR A 771 -1.27 15.40 -48.01
N ALA A 772 -0.71 16.10 -49.01
CA ALA A 772 -1.02 15.92 -50.43
C ALA A 772 0.02 15.07 -51.19
N ASP A 773 1.08 14.56 -50.53
CA ASP A 773 2.14 13.76 -51.19
C ASP A 773 1.74 12.30 -51.49
N PHE A 774 0.48 11.92 -51.24
CA PHE A 774 -0.05 10.59 -51.57
C PHE A 774 0.15 10.27 -53.06
N GLY A 775 0.73 9.11 -53.35
CA GLY A 775 1.06 8.64 -54.70
C GLY A 775 2.36 9.20 -55.30
N ARG A 776 3.10 10.08 -54.61
CA ARG A 776 4.44 10.52 -55.06
C ARG A 776 5.51 9.46 -54.77
N PRO A 777 6.50 9.26 -55.64
CA PRO A 777 7.58 8.29 -55.42
C PRO A 777 8.57 8.79 -54.36
N LEU A 778 9.19 7.86 -53.62
CA LEU A 778 10.16 8.15 -52.55
C LEU A 778 11.34 9.01 -53.03
N SER A 779 11.76 8.85 -54.29
CA SER A 779 12.85 9.61 -54.94
C SER A 779 12.66 11.13 -54.89
N ASP A 780 11.40 11.60 -54.89
CA ASP A 780 11.06 13.01 -55.06
C ASP A 780 10.84 13.70 -53.70
N ILE A 781 11.14 13.02 -52.59
CA ILE A 781 10.80 13.40 -51.23
C ILE A 781 12.08 13.60 -50.43
N THR A 782 12.40 14.85 -50.11
CA THR A 782 13.59 15.18 -49.32
C THR A 782 13.43 14.72 -47.88
N ASN A 783 14.53 14.23 -47.31
CA ASN A 783 14.59 13.73 -45.94
C ASN A 783 15.81 14.33 -45.21
N ARG A 784 15.90 14.08 -43.90
CA ARG A 784 16.90 14.63 -42.98
C ARG A 784 17.90 13.58 -42.48
N LEU A 785 17.96 12.42 -43.15
CA LEU A 785 18.87 11.34 -42.79
C LEU A 785 20.23 11.52 -43.47
N ASP A 786 21.30 11.34 -42.71
CA ASP A 786 22.66 11.16 -43.23
C ASP A 786 22.82 9.72 -43.76
N TYR A 787 22.01 9.35 -44.76
CA TYR A 787 21.95 7.99 -45.30
C TYR A 787 21.52 7.94 -46.78
N ALA A 788 22.49 7.76 -47.68
CA ALA A 788 22.27 7.80 -49.13
C ALA A 788 21.60 6.54 -49.74
N HIS A 789 21.63 5.39 -49.05
CA HIS A 789 21.21 4.10 -49.63
C HIS A 789 19.74 3.73 -49.38
N LEU A 790 18.94 4.64 -48.82
CA LEU A 790 17.54 4.41 -48.41
C LEU A 790 16.67 3.72 -49.47
N GLN A 791 16.71 4.21 -50.72
CA GLN A 791 15.92 3.64 -51.81
C GLN A 791 16.44 2.25 -52.22
N GLN A 792 17.76 2.03 -52.22
CA GLN A 792 18.37 0.75 -52.61
C GLN A 792 18.04 -0.35 -51.60
N ASP A 793 18.06 -0.05 -50.30
CA ASP A 793 17.62 -0.99 -49.26
C ASP A 793 16.10 -1.27 -49.35
N ALA A 794 15.27 -0.30 -49.80
CA ALA A 794 13.84 -0.52 -50.04
C ALA A 794 13.54 -1.39 -51.28
N GLU A 795 14.27 -1.18 -52.38
CA GLU A 795 14.23 -2.04 -53.58
C GLU A 795 14.68 -3.47 -53.23
N LEU A 796 15.74 -3.61 -52.44
CA LEU A 796 16.25 -4.90 -51.94
C LEU A 796 15.19 -5.69 -51.15
N VAL A 797 14.39 -5.01 -50.33
CA VAL A 797 13.32 -5.64 -49.53
C VAL A 797 12.14 -6.06 -50.40
N LEU A 798 11.80 -5.31 -51.45
CA LEU A 798 10.79 -5.72 -52.45
C LEU A 798 11.22 -6.99 -53.20
N ASP A 799 12.46 -7.03 -53.68
CA ASP A 799 12.97 -8.15 -54.50
C ASP A 799 13.27 -9.41 -53.69
N LYS A 800 13.85 -9.27 -52.49
CA LYS A 800 14.32 -10.42 -51.68
C LYS A 800 13.39 -10.80 -50.54
N LEU A 801 12.41 -9.96 -50.18
CA LEU A 801 11.47 -10.16 -49.08
C LEU A 801 12.15 -10.36 -47.70
N GLN A 802 13.38 -9.85 -47.55
CA GLN A 802 14.17 -9.90 -46.33
C GLN A 802 14.11 -8.53 -45.63
N THR A 803 13.85 -8.53 -44.32
CA THR A 803 13.93 -7.30 -43.50
C THR A 803 15.35 -6.74 -43.51
N VAL A 804 15.47 -5.43 -43.67
CA VAL A 804 16.74 -4.69 -43.53
C VAL A 804 16.67 -3.81 -42.30
N GLU A 805 17.69 -3.86 -41.44
CA GLU A 805 17.84 -2.99 -40.27
C GLU A 805 19.14 -2.18 -40.37
N ARG A 806 19.07 -0.88 -40.03
CA ARG A 806 20.20 0.07 -40.08
C ARG A 806 20.12 1.05 -38.92
N GLU A 807 21.23 1.30 -38.23
CA GLU A 807 21.38 2.57 -37.53
C GLU A 807 21.61 3.69 -38.55
N VAL A 808 20.80 4.73 -38.51
CA VAL A 808 20.92 5.94 -39.33
C VAL A 808 20.94 7.18 -38.44
N LYS A 809 21.76 8.16 -38.82
CA LYS A 809 21.80 9.46 -38.13
C LYS A 809 20.94 10.47 -38.87
N SER A 810 20.38 11.42 -38.13
CA SER A 810 19.69 12.59 -38.66
C SER A 810 20.62 13.81 -38.62
N THR A 811 20.39 14.79 -39.50
CA THR A 811 21.16 16.05 -39.56
C THR A 811 21.03 16.90 -38.30
N ASP A 812 20.06 16.62 -37.43
CA ASP A 812 19.89 17.23 -36.10
C ASP A 812 20.64 16.49 -34.97
N GLY A 813 21.42 15.45 -35.30
CA GLY A 813 22.22 14.68 -34.36
C GLY A 813 21.51 13.49 -33.72
N ARG A 814 20.19 13.31 -33.92
CA ARG A 814 19.45 12.14 -33.43
C ARG A 814 19.91 10.86 -34.13
N VAL A 815 19.84 9.74 -33.41
CA VAL A 815 20.16 8.41 -33.92
C VAL A 815 18.89 7.56 -33.95
N PHE A 816 18.55 7.04 -35.13
CA PHE A 816 17.37 6.21 -35.34
C PHE A 816 17.78 4.79 -35.72
N MET A 817 17.08 3.80 -35.17
CA MET A 817 17.03 2.46 -35.74
C MET A 817 15.98 2.45 -36.86
N MET A 818 16.45 2.41 -38.11
CA MET A 818 15.61 2.23 -39.30
C MET A 818 15.40 0.74 -39.56
N ARG A 819 14.17 0.35 -39.86
CA ARG A 819 13.83 -1.00 -40.33
C ARG A 819 12.94 -0.91 -41.58
N ILE A 820 13.22 -1.74 -42.57
CA ILE A 820 12.43 -1.83 -43.81
C ILE A 820 11.92 -3.27 -43.97
N LEU A 821 10.60 -3.42 -44.12
CA LEU A 821 9.89 -4.70 -44.11
C LEU A 821 8.94 -4.82 -45.32
N PRO A 822 8.71 -6.03 -45.88
CA PRO A 822 7.75 -6.22 -46.96
C PRO A 822 6.29 -6.12 -46.45
N TYR A 823 5.49 -5.25 -47.07
CA TYR A 823 4.07 -5.11 -46.75
C TYR A 823 3.24 -6.14 -47.53
N ARG A 824 2.40 -6.94 -46.84
CA ARG A 824 1.52 -7.95 -47.45
C ARG A 824 0.04 -7.67 -47.13
N THR A 825 -0.85 -8.03 -48.05
CA THR A 825 -2.31 -8.06 -47.81
C THR A 825 -2.72 -9.35 -47.08
N ALA A 826 -4.00 -9.42 -46.67
CA ALA A 826 -4.60 -10.64 -46.13
C ALA A 826 -4.66 -11.82 -47.14
N GLU A 827 -4.43 -11.56 -48.43
CA GLU A 827 -4.32 -12.57 -49.50
C GLU A 827 -2.86 -13.06 -49.70
N ASP A 828 -1.98 -12.80 -48.74
CA ASP A 828 -0.50 -12.96 -48.77
C ASP A 828 0.22 -12.24 -49.94
N ARG A 829 -0.50 -11.37 -50.65
CA ARG A 829 0.03 -10.61 -51.78
C ARG A 829 0.87 -9.44 -51.28
N ILE A 830 2.17 -9.43 -51.59
CA ILE A 830 3.05 -8.29 -51.33
C ILE A 830 2.48 -7.05 -52.04
N ASN A 831 2.22 -5.97 -51.30
CA ASN A 831 1.63 -4.73 -51.82
C ASN A 831 2.63 -3.56 -51.82
N GLY A 832 3.79 -3.71 -51.19
CA GLY A 832 4.86 -2.71 -51.14
C GLY A 832 5.82 -2.95 -49.98
N VAL A 833 6.31 -1.88 -49.34
CA VAL A 833 7.19 -1.95 -48.15
C VAL A 833 6.75 -0.98 -47.06
N VAL A 834 7.11 -1.29 -45.81
CA VAL A 834 6.97 -0.42 -44.64
C VAL A 834 8.36 -0.06 -44.14
N LEU A 835 8.62 1.23 -43.95
CA LEU A 835 9.82 1.74 -43.29
C LEU A 835 9.41 2.26 -41.91
N THR A 836 10.04 1.80 -40.83
CA THR A 836 9.85 2.32 -39.46
C THR A 836 11.14 2.91 -38.92
N PHE A 837 11.05 3.98 -38.12
CA PHE A 837 12.18 4.62 -37.46
C PHE A 837 11.90 4.76 -35.96
N VAL A 838 12.80 4.25 -35.14
CA VAL A 838 12.73 4.33 -33.66
C VAL A 838 13.91 5.16 -33.17
N ASP A 839 13.67 6.22 -32.40
CA ASP A 839 14.73 7.03 -31.80
C ASP A 839 15.44 6.22 -30.69
N ILE A 840 16.75 6.04 -30.84
CA ILE A 840 17.61 5.31 -29.90
C ILE A 840 18.64 6.22 -29.21
N THR A 841 18.53 7.54 -29.38
CA THR A 841 19.48 8.54 -28.86
C THR A 841 19.60 8.46 -27.33
N GLY A 842 18.48 8.39 -26.61
CA GLY A 842 18.44 8.26 -25.15
C GLY A 842 19.05 6.95 -24.62
N PRO A 843 18.57 5.77 -25.07
CA PRO A 843 19.16 4.48 -24.69
C PRO A 843 20.66 4.39 -24.97
N LYS A 844 21.13 4.91 -26.11
CA LYS A 844 22.54 4.85 -26.49
C LYS A 844 23.42 5.73 -25.61
N ALA A 845 22.96 6.94 -25.27
CA ALA A 845 23.65 7.80 -24.30
C ALA A 845 23.72 7.18 -22.89
N ALA A 846 22.66 6.47 -22.47
CA ALA A 846 22.65 5.76 -21.20
C ALA A 846 23.60 4.54 -21.17
N GLU A 847 23.71 3.80 -22.28
CA GLU A 847 24.67 2.70 -22.44
C GLU A 847 26.13 3.19 -22.41
N GLU A 848 26.41 4.30 -23.10
CA GLU A 848 27.73 4.95 -23.11
C GLU A 848 28.13 5.41 -21.69
N ALA A 849 27.24 6.11 -20.99
CA ALA A 849 27.47 6.58 -19.62
C ALA A 849 27.61 5.43 -18.61
N LEU A 850 26.85 4.34 -18.78
CA LEU A 850 26.97 3.15 -17.93
C LEU A 850 28.30 2.43 -18.14
N ARG A 851 28.77 2.30 -19.38
CA ARG A 851 30.12 1.76 -19.69
C ARG A 851 31.22 2.60 -19.07
N GLU A 852 31.10 3.92 -19.13
CA GLU A 852 32.11 4.81 -18.55
C GLU A 852 32.13 4.73 -17.01
N ALA A 853 30.96 4.67 -16.37
CA ALA A 853 30.85 4.47 -14.93
C ALA A 853 31.42 3.11 -14.49
N ASP A 854 31.12 2.02 -15.21
CA ASP A 854 31.60 0.68 -14.87
C ASP A 854 33.12 0.54 -15.10
N ARG A 855 33.67 1.20 -16.13
CA ARG A 855 35.11 1.32 -16.34
C ARG A 855 35.80 2.05 -15.18
N ARG A 856 35.28 3.20 -14.75
CA ARG A 856 35.82 3.95 -13.59
C ARG A 856 35.76 3.12 -12.31
N LYS A 857 34.71 2.28 -12.15
CA LYS A 857 34.56 1.33 -11.04
C LYS A 857 35.66 0.26 -11.04
N ASP A 858 35.97 -0.31 -12.19
CA ASP A 858 36.99 -1.36 -12.31
C ASP A 858 38.42 -0.80 -12.16
N GLU A 859 38.68 0.40 -12.69
CA GLU A 859 39.94 1.12 -12.47
C GLU A 859 40.14 1.46 -10.97
N PHE A 860 39.09 1.88 -10.27
CA PHE A 860 39.09 2.06 -8.81
C PHE A 860 39.37 0.76 -8.03
N LEU A 861 38.70 -0.35 -8.38
CA LEU A 861 38.91 -1.65 -7.71
C LEU A 861 40.34 -2.17 -7.91
N ALA A 862 40.92 -1.98 -9.09
CA ALA A 862 42.31 -2.35 -9.38
C ALA A 862 43.30 -1.54 -8.51
N MET A 863 43.10 -0.23 -8.38
CA MET A 863 43.95 0.63 -7.56
C MET A 863 43.81 0.33 -6.06
N LEU A 864 42.58 0.14 -5.54
CA LEU A 864 42.36 -0.24 -4.15
C LEU A 864 43.03 -1.58 -3.80
N ALA A 865 42.98 -2.56 -4.71
CA ALA A 865 43.65 -3.84 -4.56
C ALA A 865 45.20 -3.74 -4.63
N HIS A 866 45.74 -2.64 -5.13
CA HIS A 866 47.18 -2.33 -5.09
C HIS A 866 47.53 -1.68 -3.75
N GLU A 867 46.85 -0.60 -3.36
CA GLU A 867 47.20 0.16 -2.15
C GLU A 867 46.88 -0.54 -0.83
N LEU A 868 45.97 -1.52 -0.81
CA LEU A 868 45.83 -2.42 0.34
C LEU A 868 46.93 -3.50 0.38
N ARG A 869 47.41 -3.96 -0.78
CA ARG A 869 48.46 -5.00 -0.88
C ARG A 869 49.83 -4.47 -0.47
N ASN A 870 50.11 -3.21 -0.78
CA ASN A 870 51.39 -2.54 -0.51
C ASN A 870 51.81 -2.58 0.98
N PRO A 871 51.00 -2.15 1.96
CA PRO A 871 51.33 -2.24 3.39
C PRO A 871 51.14 -3.65 3.99
N LEU A 872 50.24 -4.49 3.43
CA LEU A 872 50.08 -5.88 3.88
C LEU A 872 51.32 -6.74 3.61
N ALA A 873 52.07 -6.48 2.54
CA ALA A 873 53.27 -7.24 2.21
C ALA A 873 54.41 -7.09 3.24
N PRO A 874 54.82 -5.88 3.67
CA PRO A 874 55.71 -5.67 4.81
C PRO A 874 55.23 -6.35 6.09
N VAL A 875 53.97 -6.18 6.50
CA VAL A 875 53.44 -6.80 7.74
C VAL A 875 53.64 -8.32 7.70
N ARG A 876 53.22 -8.97 6.59
CA ARG A 876 53.39 -10.42 6.40
C ARG A 876 54.85 -10.85 6.37
N ASN A 877 55.72 -10.12 5.67
CA ASN A 877 57.14 -10.47 5.56
C ASN A 877 57.83 -10.35 6.93
N THR A 878 57.56 -9.29 7.67
CA THR A 878 58.13 -9.07 9.01
C THR A 878 57.61 -10.11 10.01
N LEU A 879 56.33 -10.52 9.94
CA LEU A 879 55.80 -11.64 10.74
C LEU A 879 56.53 -12.95 10.44
N GLN A 880 56.90 -13.19 9.17
CA GLN A 880 57.66 -14.36 8.76
C GLN A 880 59.12 -14.31 9.23
N ILE A 881 59.74 -13.11 9.27
CA ILE A 881 61.07 -12.88 9.86
C ILE A 881 61.06 -13.11 11.38
N MET A 882 60.04 -12.64 12.09
CA MET A 882 59.89 -12.90 13.54
C MET A 882 59.73 -14.40 13.82
N LYS A 883 58.97 -15.14 13.00
CA LYS A 883 58.90 -16.62 13.10
C LYS A 883 60.23 -17.34 12.83
N MET A 884 61.19 -16.68 12.17
CA MET A 884 62.53 -17.21 11.91
C MET A 884 63.59 -16.75 12.94
N THR A 885 63.26 -15.80 13.83
CA THR A 885 64.22 -15.12 14.71
C THR A 885 63.84 -15.28 16.18
N SER A 886 64.27 -16.36 16.81
CA SER A 886 64.03 -16.62 18.23
C SER A 886 65.13 -16.01 19.12
N GLY A 887 64.76 -15.07 19.99
CA GLY A 887 65.62 -14.59 21.09
C GLY A 887 66.47 -13.32 20.81
N ASP A 888 65.94 -12.36 20.05
CA ASP A 888 66.60 -11.07 19.77
C ASP A 888 65.59 -9.91 19.96
N ASP A 889 65.38 -9.51 21.21
CA ASP A 889 64.27 -8.63 21.63
C ASP A 889 64.28 -7.24 20.96
N GLU A 890 65.45 -6.71 20.63
CA GLU A 890 65.59 -5.41 19.94
C GLU A 890 65.08 -5.49 18.49
N ARG A 891 65.36 -6.60 17.80
CA ARG A 891 64.80 -6.88 16.46
C ARG A 891 63.32 -7.21 16.51
N VAL A 892 62.86 -7.93 17.53
CA VAL A 892 61.43 -8.20 17.79
C VAL A 892 60.67 -6.88 17.99
N SER A 893 61.17 -5.99 18.84
CA SER A 893 60.59 -4.66 19.09
C SER A 893 60.55 -3.81 17.81
N THR A 894 61.66 -3.74 17.08
CA THR A 894 61.76 -2.99 15.81
C THR A 894 60.80 -3.56 14.74
N SER A 895 60.61 -4.87 14.73
CA SER A 895 59.68 -5.57 13.83
C SER A 895 58.21 -5.23 14.14
N VAL A 896 57.81 -5.26 15.42
CA VAL A 896 56.46 -4.86 15.86
C VAL A 896 56.21 -3.37 15.59
N ALA A 897 57.18 -2.49 15.88
CA ALA A 897 57.09 -1.07 15.58
C ALA A 897 57.06 -0.76 14.07
N MET A 898 57.49 -1.68 13.21
CA MET A 898 57.27 -1.61 11.76
C MET A 898 55.87 -2.09 11.37
N MET A 899 55.37 -3.17 11.95
CA MET A 899 54.02 -3.68 11.68
C MET A 899 52.93 -2.68 12.06
N ASN A 900 52.98 -2.15 13.29
CA ASN A 900 51.96 -1.25 13.80
C ASN A 900 51.78 -0.06 12.86
N ARG A 901 52.87 0.64 12.49
CA ARG A 901 52.83 1.75 11.52
C ARG A 901 52.23 1.40 10.14
N GLN A 902 52.27 0.15 9.72
CA GLN A 902 51.63 -0.31 8.47
C GLN A 902 50.15 -0.68 8.68
N VAL A 903 49.78 -1.20 9.85
CA VAL A 903 48.37 -1.40 10.27
C VAL A 903 47.69 -0.04 10.48
N ASP A 904 48.33 0.90 11.18
CA ASP A 904 47.89 2.29 11.35
C ASP A 904 47.78 3.03 10.02
N HIS A 905 48.48 2.58 8.97
CA HIS A 905 48.31 3.08 7.61
C HIS A 905 47.08 2.48 6.93
N LEU A 906 46.90 1.15 7.02
CA LEU A 906 45.73 0.43 6.51
C LEU A 906 44.42 0.92 7.12
N VAL A 907 44.35 1.11 8.44
CA VAL A 907 43.15 1.60 9.14
C VAL A 907 42.71 2.95 8.56
N ARG A 908 43.63 3.93 8.53
CA ARG A 908 43.34 5.26 7.97
C ARG A 908 42.93 5.22 6.49
N LEU A 909 43.58 4.39 5.66
CA LEU A 909 43.19 4.22 4.25
C LEU A 909 41.77 3.65 4.09
N VAL A 910 41.35 2.77 5.02
CA VAL A 910 39.98 2.23 5.05
C VAL A 910 38.99 3.27 5.58
N ASP A 911 39.34 4.02 6.62
CA ASP A 911 38.47 5.06 7.19
C ASP A 911 38.26 6.24 6.22
N ASP A 912 39.31 6.73 5.56
CA ASP A 912 39.24 7.74 4.50
C ASP A 912 38.29 7.27 3.38
N LEU A 913 38.38 6.00 2.97
CA LEU A 913 37.52 5.41 1.95
C LEU A 913 36.06 5.25 2.44
N LEU A 914 35.85 4.89 3.70
CA LEU A 914 34.53 4.77 4.31
C LEU A 914 33.87 6.15 4.45
N ASP A 915 34.59 7.19 4.83
CA ASP A 915 34.06 8.55 4.89
C ASP A 915 33.73 9.08 3.49
N VAL A 916 34.59 8.92 2.48
CA VAL A 916 34.25 9.23 1.08
C VAL A 916 32.99 8.49 0.61
N SER A 917 32.86 7.20 0.96
CA SER A 917 31.68 6.38 0.65
C SER A 917 30.41 6.80 1.42
N ARG A 918 30.55 7.40 2.62
CA ARG A 918 29.43 7.97 3.38
C ARG A 918 29.01 9.33 2.82
N ILE A 919 29.96 10.22 2.50
CA ILE A 919 29.69 11.56 1.97
C ILE A 919 29.04 11.47 0.58
N SER A 920 29.61 10.68 -0.33
CA SER A 920 29.07 10.48 -1.69
C SER A 920 27.67 9.84 -1.72
N ARG A 921 27.19 9.31 -0.58
CA ARG A 921 25.84 8.77 -0.39
C ARG A 921 24.95 9.64 0.49
N GLY A 922 25.39 10.85 0.86
CA GLY A 922 24.64 11.78 1.73
C GLY A 922 24.41 11.28 3.16
N LYS A 923 25.28 10.39 3.67
CA LYS A 923 25.11 9.71 4.97
C LYS A 923 25.99 10.24 6.11
N ILE A 924 26.54 11.45 5.99
CA ILE A 924 27.19 12.15 7.11
C ILE A 924 26.28 13.31 7.55
N GLU A 925 25.74 13.19 8.76
CA GLU A 925 25.19 14.32 9.51
C GLU A 925 26.32 14.96 10.32
N LEU A 926 26.50 16.28 10.19
CA LEU A 926 27.47 17.02 10.99
C LEU A 926 26.90 17.34 12.37
N ARG A 927 27.65 17.06 13.43
CA ARG A 927 27.32 17.49 14.80
C ARG A 927 27.71 18.95 14.98
N ARG A 928 26.89 19.85 14.44
CA ARG A 928 27.13 21.29 14.47
C ARG A 928 26.98 21.85 15.89
N GLU A 929 28.09 22.28 16.46
CA GLU A 929 28.23 22.95 17.76
C GLU A 929 29.05 24.24 17.64
N GLN A 930 29.16 25.03 18.71
CA GLN A 930 30.01 26.22 18.72
C GLN A 930 31.48 25.80 18.92
N VAL A 931 32.28 25.87 17.86
CA VAL A 931 33.70 25.46 17.86
C VAL A 931 34.58 26.69 17.82
N GLU A 932 35.57 26.78 18.72
CA GLU A 932 36.65 27.77 18.60
C GLU A 932 37.74 27.25 17.66
N LEU A 933 37.86 27.85 16.48
CA LEU A 933 38.80 27.37 15.46
C LEU A 933 40.27 27.65 15.83
N GLY A 934 40.53 28.64 16.70
CA GLY A 934 41.88 28.94 17.21
C GLY A 934 42.45 27.82 18.08
N ALA A 935 41.69 27.39 19.10
CA ALA A 935 42.01 26.22 19.92
C ALA A 935 42.20 24.94 19.09
N LEU A 936 41.26 24.63 18.20
CA LEU A 936 41.29 23.42 17.35
C LEU A 936 42.52 23.37 16.42
N VAL A 937 42.89 24.51 15.81
CA VAL A 937 44.10 24.60 14.99
C VAL A 937 45.36 24.44 15.84
N THR A 938 45.36 24.94 17.07
CA THR A 938 46.48 24.76 18.02
C THR A 938 46.68 23.30 18.39
N GLU A 939 45.61 22.60 18.79
CA GLU A 939 45.61 21.17 19.09
C GLU A 939 46.12 20.33 17.89
N SER A 940 45.63 20.63 16.68
CA SER A 940 46.06 19.97 15.44
C SER A 940 47.55 20.20 15.12
N VAL A 941 48.07 21.38 15.45
CA VAL A 941 49.49 21.74 15.30
C VAL A 941 50.36 21.04 16.34
N GLU A 942 49.91 20.94 17.60
CA GLU A 942 50.61 20.20 18.65
C GLU A 942 50.68 18.70 18.34
N ALA A 943 49.54 18.09 17.97
CA ALA A 943 49.45 16.68 17.61
C ALA A 943 50.35 16.30 16.41
N THR A 944 50.54 17.21 15.45
CA THR A 944 51.42 16.99 14.28
C THR A 944 52.87 17.45 14.49
N SER A 945 53.19 18.16 15.58
CA SER A 945 54.50 18.78 15.84
C SER A 945 55.68 17.80 15.76
N ALA A 946 55.51 16.58 16.27
CA ALA A 946 56.54 15.53 16.21
C ALA A 946 56.94 15.13 14.77
N LEU A 947 55.99 15.19 13.81
CA LEU A 947 56.24 14.89 12.39
C LEU A 947 57.08 16.01 11.73
N TYR A 948 56.86 17.26 12.14
CA TYR A 948 57.67 18.39 11.70
C TYR A 948 59.09 18.32 12.30
N GLN A 949 59.21 18.09 13.60
CA GLN A 949 60.49 17.97 14.31
C GLN A 949 61.36 16.83 13.77
N SER A 950 60.79 15.64 13.55
CA SER A 950 61.53 14.49 13.01
C SER A 950 62.07 14.69 11.58
N GLY A 951 61.49 15.61 10.81
CA GLY A 951 62.00 16.05 9.51
C GLY A 951 62.81 17.36 9.55
N ASN A 952 63.12 17.88 10.73
CA ASN A 952 63.74 19.20 10.97
C ASN A 952 63.03 20.37 10.25
N ARG A 953 61.71 20.25 10.05
CA ARG A 953 60.87 21.24 9.36
C ARG A 953 60.35 22.28 10.34
N HIS A 954 60.27 23.53 9.90
CA HIS A 954 59.84 24.65 10.75
C HIS A 954 58.36 24.96 10.49
N LEU A 955 57.50 24.61 11.45
CA LEU A 955 56.08 24.95 11.44
C LEU A 955 55.87 26.28 12.17
N THR A 956 55.23 27.25 11.53
CA THR A 956 54.92 28.57 12.10
C THR A 956 53.42 28.76 12.17
N LEU A 957 52.86 28.84 13.38
CA LEU A 957 51.44 29.15 13.61
C LEU A 957 51.27 30.66 13.84
N THR A 958 50.19 31.23 13.31
CA THR A 958 49.78 32.62 13.54
C THR A 958 48.26 32.66 13.71
N LEU A 959 47.83 33.13 14.87
CA LEU A 959 46.42 33.23 15.29
C LEU A 959 46.05 34.70 15.56
N PRO A 960 44.76 35.06 15.50
CA PRO A 960 44.28 36.39 15.89
C PRO A 960 44.23 36.55 17.41
N GLU A 961 44.20 37.79 17.89
CA GLU A 961 44.12 38.11 19.33
C GLU A 961 42.75 37.81 19.96
N ASN A 962 41.69 37.71 19.14
CA ASN A 962 40.33 37.36 19.57
C ASN A 962 39.98 35.93 19.15
N PRO A 963 39.30 35.13 20.01
CA PRO A 963 38.85 33.79 19.64
C PRO A 963 37.84 33.85 18.49
N LEU A 964 38.02 32.99 17.48
CA LEU A 964 37.12 32.90 16.32
C LEU A 964 36.23 31.67 16.44
N TYR A 965 34.92 31.90 16.59
CA TYR A 965 33.91 30.86 16.66
C TYR A 965 33.26 30.62 15.29
N LEU A 966 32.83 29.37 15.07
CA LEU A 966 31.97 28.95 13.97
C LEU A 966 30.99 27.87 14.45
N ASN A 967 29.92 27.63 13.68
CA ASN A 967 28.96 26.57 13.96
C ASN A 967 29.27 25.33 13.10
N GLY A 968 29.88 24.30 13.69
CA GLY A 968 30.47 23.17 12.96
C GLY A 968 30.78 21.96 13.83
N ASP A 969 31.29 20.89 13.22
CA ASP A 969 31.61 19.61 13.87
C ASP A 969 33.10 19.56 14.19
N ALA A 970 33.46 19.61 15.49
CA ALA A 970 34.84 19.73 15.92
C ALA A 970 35.72 18.58 15.39
N THR A 971 35.25 17.33 15.48
CA THR A 971 35.99 16.16 14.99
C THR A 971 36.27 16.24 13.48
N ARG A 972 35.27 16.65 12.69
CA ARG A 972 35.43 16.79 11.23
C ARG A 972 36.28 17.99 10.83
N LEU A 973 36.30 19.06 11.62
CA LEU A 973 37.20 20.20 11.41
C LEU A 973 38.65 19.85 11.76
N THR A 974 38.90 19.10 12.84
CA THR A 974 40.24 18.56 13.16
C THR A 974 40.75 17.63 12.05
N GLN A 975 39.89 16.84 11.42
CA GLN A 975 40.23 16.03 10.24
C GLN A 975 40.65 16.91 9.04
N VAL A 976 39.94 18.03 8.77
CA VAL A 976 40.32 19.00 7.72
C VAL A 976 41.70 19.60 7.98
N VAL A 977 41.95 20.10 9.20
CA VAL A 977 43.23 20.73 9.56
C VAL A 977 44.36 19.69 9.50
N THR A 978 44.15 18.49 10.05
CA THR A 978 45.15 17.40 10.06
C THR A 978 45.51 16.95 8.65
N ASN A 979 44.56 16.85 7.73
CA ASN A 979 44.83 16.49 6.33
C ASN A 979 45.68 17.54 5.60
N LEU A 980 45.48 18.84 5.89
CA LEU A 980 46.32 19.91 5.35
C LEU A 980 47.73 19.91 5.99
N LEU A 981 47.83 19.76 7.31
CA LEU A 981 49.11 19.71 8.03
C LEU A 981 49.96 18.50 7.64
N THR A 982 49.36 17.33 7.45
CA THR A 982 50.08 16.10 7.03
C THR A 982 50.51 16.16 5.56
N ASN A 983 49.73 16.79 4.67
CA ASN A 983 50.19 17.13 3.32
C ASN A 983 51.40 18.09 3.37
N GLY A 984 51.37 19.10 4.25
CA GLY A 984 52.53 19.97 4.53
C GLY A 984 53.80 19.17 4.86
N VAL A 985 53.73 18.21 5.79
CA VAL A 985 54.86 17.31 6.12
C VAL A 985 55.32 16.50 4.90
N ARG A 986 54.40 15.99 4.09
CA ARG A 986 54.67 15.07 2.96
C ARG A 986 55.32 15.77 1.75
N PHE A 987 54.93 17.01 1.46
CA PHE A 987 55.38 17.73 0.27
C PHE A 987 56.49 18.76 0.52
N THR A 988 56.65 19.23 1.76
CA THR A 988 57.78 20.07 2.20
C THR A 988 59.07 19.27 2.34
N GLN A 989 60.21 19.82 1.91
CA GLN A 989 61.52 19.17 2.04
C GLN A 989 62.05 19.20 3.47
N VAL A 990 63.10 18.41 3.77
CA VAL A 990 63.83 18.48 5.06
C VAL A 990 64.46 19.87 5.20
N ASN A 991 64.34 20.49 6.39
CA ASN A 991 64.64 21.91 6.66
C ASN A 991 63.70 22.95 6.02
N GLY A 992 62.68 22.52 5.26
CA GLY A 992 61.66 23.41 4.72
C GLY A 992 60.70 23.97 5.78
N ARG A 993 59.78 24.82 5.34
CA ARG A 993 58.89 25.62 6.19
C ARG A 993 57.43 25.43 5.81
N VAL A 994 56.58 25.43 6.83
CA VAL A 994 55.12 25.49 6.69
C VAL A 994 54.59 26.59 7.58
N TRP A 995 53.67 27.39 7.05
CA TRP A 995 52.97 28.46 7.76
C TRP A 995 51.49 28.11 7.86
N VAL A 996 50.93 28.29 9.04
CA VAL A 996 49.51 28.13 9.35
C VAL A 996 49.03 29.47 9.88
N THR A 997 48.10 30.09 9.16
CA THR A 997 47.62 31.43 9.49
C THR A 997 46.10 31.43 9.54
N LEU A 998 45.54 31.80 10.67
CA LEU A 998 44.10 31.98 10.87
C LEU A 998 43.78 33.48 10.97
N VAL A 999 42.87 33.99 10.14
CA VAL A 999 42.43 35.39 10.17
C VAL A 999 40.93 35.50 9.91
N GLN A 1000 40.29 36.50 10.50
CA GLN A 1000 38.92 36.88 10.14
C GLN A 1000 38.95 37.88 8.98
N THR A 1001 38.14 37.61 7.95
CA THR A 1001 37.96 38.46 6.77
C THR A 1001 36.48 38.78 6.60
N GLY A 1002 36.00 39.79 7.35
CA GLY A 1002 34.59 40.17 7.37
C GLY A 1002 33.71 39.09 8.02
N THR A 1003 32.77 38.53 7.26
CA THR A 1003 31.85 37.48 7.69
C THR A 1003 32.41 36.06 7.54
N GLU A 1004 33.69 35.92 7.17
CA GLU A 1004 34.36 34.63 6.99
C GLU A 1004 35.62 34.51 7.85
N ILE A 1005 35.95 33.29 8.26
CA ILE A 1005 37.25 32.91 8.80
C ILE A 1005 38.06 32.27 7.68
N LEU A 1006 39.26 32.78 7.42
CA LEU A 1006 40.22 32.21 6.48
C LEU A 1006 41.34 31.49 7.26
N LEU A 1007 41.40 30.17 7.10
CA LEU A 1007 42.54 29.33 7.45
C LEU A 1007 43.41 29.16 6.21
N THR A 1008 44.65 29.63 6.26
CA THR A 1008 45.66 29.43 5.21
C THR A 1008 46.73 28.46 5.69
N VAL A 1009 47.00 27.41 4.91
CA VAL A 1009 48.13 26.48 5.13
C VAL A 1009 49.06 26.57 3.92
N LYS A 1010 50.30 27.01 4.15
CA LYS A 1010 51.28 27.34 3.10
C LYS A 1010 52.58 26.58 3.31
N ASP A 1011 53.17 26.05 2.24
CA ASP A 1011 54.46 25.35 2.24
C ASP A 1011 55.51 26.02 1.33
N ASP A 1012 56.79 25.67 1.50
CA ASP A 1012 57.89 25.97 0.57
C ASP A 1012 58.35 24.73 -0.24
N GLY A 1013 57.45 23.76 -0.41
CA GLY A 1013 57.68 22.46 -1.03
C GLY A 1013 57.57 22.44 -2.56
N ILE A 1014 57.05 21.32 -3.09
CA ILE A 1014 57.11 21.01 -4.53
C ILE A 1014 56.26 21.94 -5.41
N GLY A 1015 55.26 22.64 -4.87
CA GLY A 1015 54.33 23.47 -5.64
C GLY A 1015 53.42 22.69 -6.60
N LEU A 1016 52.64 23.42 -7.39
CA LEU A 1016 51.61 22.89 -8.28
C LEU A 1016 51.65 23.62 -9.64
N THR A 1017 51.22 22.96 -10.71
CA THR A 1017 50.95 23.60 -12.01
C THR A 1017 49.51 24.13 -12.08
N SER A 1018 49.23 25.05 -13.01
CA SER A 1018 47.93 25.74 -13.11
C SER A 1018 46.76 24.80 -13.43
N ASP A 1019 47.02 23.71 -14.14
CA ASP A 1019 46.10 22.63 -14.46
C ASP A 1019 45.83 21.69 -13.26
N GLN A 1020 46.66 21.74 -12.21
CA GLN A 1020 46.50 20.90 -11.02
C GLN A 1020 45.62 21.56 -9.93
N PHE A 1021 45.39 22.87 -9.97
CA PHE A 1021 44.73 23.61 -8.87
C PHE A 1021 43.32 23.08 -8.52
N GLU A 1022 42.54 22.67 -9.52
CA GLU A 1022 41.22 22.03 -9.30
C GLU A 1022 41.35 20.51 -9.20
N ALA A 1023 42.20 19.90 -10.03
CA ALA A 1023 42.35 18.45 -10.14
C ALA A 1023 42.78 17.78 -8.82
N ILE A 1024 43.61 18.41 -7.99
CA ILE A 1024 44.04 17.82 -6.70
C ILE A 1024 42.93 17.60 -5.67
N PHE A 1025 41.74 18.16 -5.89
CA PHE A 1025 40.56 17.90 -5.07
C PHE A 1025 39.67 16.77 -5.63
N GLU A 1026 39.92 16.31 -6.86
CA GLU A 1026 39.20 15.18 -7.45
C GLU A 1026 39.61 13.85 -6.80
N LEU A 1027 38.68 12.88 -6.84
CA LEU A 1027 38.89 11.56 -6.27
C LEU A 1027 40.11 10.87 -6.91
N PHE A 1028 41.04 10.45 -6.06
CA PHE A 1028 42.25 9.71 -6.43
C PHE A 1028 43.31 10.48 -7.22
N ALA A 1029 43.20 11.82 -7.30
CA ALA A 1029 44.21 12.64 -7.96
C ALA A 1029 45.60 12.53 -7.30
N GLN A 1030 46.64 12.29 -8.11
CA GLN A 1030 48.03 12.30 -7.68
C GLN A 1030 48.87 13.17 -8.63
N VAL A 1031 49.59 14.13 -8.05
CA VAL A 1031 50.36 15.18 -8.77
C VAL A 1031 51.63 14.65 -9.44
N ASP A 1032 52.22 13.58 -8.93
CA ASP A 1032 53.57 13.16 -9.30
C ASP A 1032 53.76 11.63 -9.17
N SER A 1033 53.72 10.92 -10.30
CA SER A 1033 53.97 9.46 -10.38
C SER A 1033 55.46 9.10 -10.54
N SER A 1034 56.35 9.98 -10.08
CA SER A 1034 57.80 9.80 -10.14
C SER A 1034 58.29 8.68 -9.19
N PRO A 1035 59.01 7.65 -9.68
CA PRO A 1035 59.33 6.43 -8.91
C PRO A 1035 60.49 6.59 -7.90
N LYS A 1036 60.58 7.74 -7.21
CA LYS A 1036 61.64 8.07 -6.22
C LYS A 1036 61.12 8.36 -4.81
N ARG A 1037 59.81 8.21 -4.54
CA ARG A 1037 59.22 8.27 -3.19
C ARG A 1037 58.21 7.12 -3.03
N PRO A 1038 58.34 6.24 -2.02
CA PRO A 1038 57.45 5.09 -1.86
C PRO A 1038 56.12 5.42 -1.16
N ASP A 1039 56.01 6.58 -0.52
CA ASP A 1039 54.85 6.95 0.31
C ASP A 1039 53.70 7.53 -0.55
N GLY A 1040 53.05 6.66 -1.33
CA GLY A 1040 52.11 6.98 -2.42
C GLY A 1040 50.60 6.91 -2.09
N GLY A 1041 50.15 7.36 -0.91
CA GLY A 1041 48.74 7.23 -0.47
C GLY A 1041 47.65 7.75 -1.43
N LEU A 1042 46.46 7.12 -1.35
CA LEU A 1042 45.30 7.10 -2.27
C LEU A 1042 44.74 8.41 -2.88
N GLY A 1043 45.27 9.60 -2.56
CA GLY A 1043 44.76 10.88 -3.10
C GLY A 1043 43.44 11.38 -2.49
N LEU A 1044 42.83 10.66 -1.54
CA LEU A 1044 41.53 11.01 -0.96
C LEU A 1044 41.53 12.22 0.01
N GLY A 1045 42.67 12.51 0.65
CA GLY A 1045 42.73 13.47 1.76
C GLY A 1045 42.31 14.90 1.41
N LEU A 1046 42.61 15.37 0.19
CA LEU A 1046 42.18 16.71 -0.28
C LEU A 1046 40.72 16.71 -0.76
N THR A 1047 40.23 15.63 -1.36
CA THR A 1047 38.79 15.47 -1.65
C THR A 1047 37.96 15.52 -0.37
N LEU A 1048 38.42 14.84 0.70
CA LEU A 1048 37.81 14.90 2.02
C LEU A 1048 37.84 16.32 2.58
N VAL A 1049 38.97 17.04 2.49
CA VAL A 1049 39.05 18.47 2.87
C VAL A 1049 37.98 19.30 2.15
N LYS A 1050 37.88 19.19 0.83
CA LYS A 1050 36.89 19.95 0.04
C LYS A 1050 35.47 19.64 0.48
N GLN A 1051 35.10 18.35 0.54
CA GLN A 1051 33.75 17.93 0.88
C GLN A 1051 33.36 18.27 2.33
N LEU A 1052 34.26 18.08 3.30
CA LEU A 1052 33.99 18.44 4.70
C LEU A 1052 33.82 19.96 4.86
N VAL A 1053 34.62 20.76 4.16
CA VAL A 1053 34.50 22.23 4.15
C VAL A 1053 33.20 22.70 3.49
N GLU A 1054 32.84 22.14 2.33
CA GLU A 1054 31.57 22.44 1.63
C GLU A 1054 30.35 22.08 2.50
N MET A 1055 30.35 20.94 3.20
CA MET A 1055 29.28 20.56 4.13
C MET A 1055 29.18 21.49 5.36
N HIS A 1056 30.24 22.21 5.72
CA HIS A 1056 30.21 23.29 6.73
C HIS A 1056 29.72 24.63 6.18
N GLY A 1057 29.41 24.73 4.88
CA GLY A 1057 29.06 26.00 4.21
C GLY A 1057 30.28 26.85 3.84
N GLY A 1058 31.47 26.25 3.86
CA GLY A 1058 32.72 26.89 3.45
C GLY A 1058 33.11 26.61 1.99
N ARG A 1059 34.33 27.01 1.62
CA ARG A 1059 34.99 26.65 0.35
C ARG A 1059 36.49 26.47 0.54
N VAL A 1060 37.15 25.74 -0.36
CA VAL A 1060 38.61 25.59 -0.40
C VAL A 1060 39.17 25.97 -1.77
N GLU A 1061 40.33 26.63 -1.77
CA GLU A 1061 41.14 26.94 -2.95
C GLU A 1061 42.58 26.44 -2.75
N ALA A 1062 43.28 26.18 -3.86
CA ALA A 1062 44.72 25.93 -3.87
C ALA A 1062 45.42 26.89 -4.84
N ARG A 1063 46.60 27.38 -4.46
CA ARG A 1063 47.41 28.32 -5.24
C ARG A 1063 48.88 27.91 -5.17
N SER A 1064 49.63 28.19 -6.23
CA SER A 1064 51.09 28.00 -6.26
C SER A 1064 51.72 28.93 -7.29
N ASN A 1065 52.98 29.30 -7.06
CA ASN A 1065 53.79 30.08 -8.03
C ASN A 1065 54.55 29.16 -9.01
N GLY A 1066 54.06 27.94 -9.22
CA GLY A 1066 54.68 26.90 -10.04
C GLY A 1066 55.56 25.92 -9.26
N LEU A 1067 56.06 24.91 -9.97
CA LEU A 1067 56.87 23.85 -9.38
C LEU A 1067 58.15 24.39 -8.72
N GLY A 1068 58.47 23.87 -7.53
CA GLY A 1068 59.59 24.29 -6.70
C GLY A 1068 59.40 25.64 -6.01
N ARG A 1069 58.17 26.18 -5.94
CA ARG A 1069 57.84 27.46 -5.27
C ARG A 1069 56.85 27.32 -4.11
N GLY A 1070 56.57 26.09 -3.68
CA GLY A 1070 55.61 25.79 -2.64
C GLY A 1070 54.14 26.01 -3.05
N SER A 1071 53.24 25.59 -2.16
CA SER A 1071 51.79 25.63 -2.33
C SER A 1071 51.12 26.41 -1.21
N GLU A 1072 49.90 26.89 -1.46
CA GLU A 1072 49.09 27.66 -0.52
C GLU A 1072 47.63 27.19 -0.63
N PHE A 1073 47.12 26.57 0.44
CA PHE A 1073 45.76 26.11 0.57
C PHE A 1073 44.97 27.10 1.41
N LEU A 1074 43.84 27.60 0.88
CA LEU A 1074 42.99 28.60 1.51
C LEU A 1074 41.63 27.99 1.80
N VAL A 1075 41.27 27.89 3.07
CA VAL A 1075 39.99 27.35 3.54
C VAL A 1075 39.18 28.47 4.16
N TYR A 1076 37.97 28.69 3.66
CA TYR A 1076 37.05 29.72 4.11
C TYR A 1076 35.87 29.07 4.85
N PHE A 1077 35.58 29.53 6.06
CA PHE A 1077 34.40 29.11 6.85
C PHE A 1077 33.52 30.32 7.22
N PRO A 1078 32.20 30.15 7.40
CA PRO A 1078 31.35 31.20 7.96
C PRO A 1078 31.78 31.57 9.40
N TYR A 1079 31.93 32.86 9.69
CA TYR A 1079 32.20 33.35 11.04
C TYR A 1079 30.91 33.40 11.87
N LEU A 1080 30.99 32.99 13.15
CA LEU A 1080 29.90 33.15 14.13
C LEU A 1080 30.29 34.22 15.16
N GLU A 1081 29.56 35.32 15.16
CA GLU A 1081 29.73 36.40 16.15
C GLU A 1081 29.04 36.00 17.48
N VAL A 1082 29.78 35.97 18.58
CA VAL A 1082 29.29 35.53 19.90
C VAL A 1082 29.76 36.50 20.99
N PRO A 1083 28.90 36.96 21.92
CA PRO A 1083 29.31 37.75 23.07
C PRO A 1083 30.23 36.95 24.00
N VAL A 1084 31.35 37.55 24.41
CA VAL A 1084 32.36 36.88 25.24
C VAL A 1084 32.03 37.01 26.73
N GLU A 1085 31.61 35.91 27.36
CA GLU A 1085 31.74 35.72 28.82
C GLU A 1085 32.92 34.77 29.12
N PHE A 1086 33.75 35.13 30.10
CA PHE A 1086 35.03 34.48 30.36
C PHE A 1086 35.01 33.72 31.68
N VAL A 1087 35.20 32.40 31.64
CA VAL A 1087 35.33 31.53 32.82
C VAL A 1087 36.61 30.69 32.70
N PRO A 1088 37.56 30.78 33.65
CA PRO A 1088 38.82 30.05 33.56
C PRO A 1088 38.66 28.57 33.99
N PRO A 1089 39.31 27.61 33.30
CA PRO A 1089 39.25 26.19 33.67
C PRO A 1089 40.09 25.87 34.92
N SER A 1090 39.54 25.04 35.80
CA SER A 1090 40.23 24.51 36.99
C SER A 1090 40.96 23.21 36.68
N ILE A 1091 42.26 23.13 36.98
CA ILE A 1091 43.10 21.94 36.75
C ILE A 1091 42.96 20.96 37.92
N GLU A 1092 42.27 19.84 37.71
CA GLU A 1092 42.35 18.69 38.62
C GLU A 1092 43.54 17.76 38.28
N ARG A 1093 44.05 17.04 39.28
CA ARG A 1093 45.17 16.10 39.13
C ARG A 1093 44.66 14.67 39.16
N THR A 1094 44.84 13.94 38.06
CA THR A 1094 44.53 12.51 37.98
C THR A 1094 45.41 11.68 38.92
N LEU A 1095 44.76 11.01 39.89
CA LEU A 1095 45.36 9.94 40.69
C LEU A 1095 45.45 8.65 39.86
N LYS A 1096 46.43 7.78 40.16
CA LYS A 1096 46.49 6.45 39.52
C LYS A 1096 45.36 5.56 40.07
N PRO A 1097 44.56 4.90 39.22
CA PRO A 1097 43.48 4.04 39.68
C PRO A 1097 43.98 2.75 40.35
N ALA A 1098 43.18 2.22 41.26
CA ALA A 1098 43.41 0.91 41.87
C ALA A 1098 42.95 -0.24 40.93
N ALA A 1099 43.60 -1.39 41.04
CA ALA A 1099 43.26 -2.59 40.26
C ALA A 1099 41.80 -3.03 40.50
N ARG A 1100 41.00 -3.08 39.41
CA ARG A 1100 39.60 -3.54 39.42
C ARG A 1100 39.47 -4.94 38.83
N ASN A 1101 38.39 -5.65 39.15
CA ASN A 1101 38.03 -6.95 38.57
C ASN A 1101 37.07 -6.72 37.39
N ILE A 1102 37.43 -7.18 36.20
CA ILE A 1102 36.73 -6.91 34.94
C ILE A 1102 36.35 -8.23 34.28
N LEU A 1103 35.11 -8.38 33.81
CA LEU A 1103 34.67 -9.50 32.99
C LEU A 1103 34.50 -9.03 31.54
N VAL A 1104 35.21 -9.67 30.61
CA VAL A 1104 35.05 -9.47 29.16
C VAL A 1104 34.11 -10.55 28.64
N VAL A 1105 33.06 -10.16 27.91
CA VAL A 1105 32.05 -11.05 27.33
C VAL A 1105 31.93 -10.78 25.83
N ASP A 1106 32.44 -11.68 25.01
CA ASP A 1106 32.57 -11.50 23.56
C ASP A 1106 32.67 -12.89 22.89
N ASP A 1107 31.83 -13.17 21.89
CA ASP A 1107 31.79 -14.51 21.26
C ASP A 1107 33.02 -14.76 20.36
N ASN A 1108 33.69 -13.69 19.92
CA ASN A 1108 34.99 -13.76 19.28
C ASN A 1108 36.09 -13.97 20.32
N ARG A 1109 36.47 -15.24 20.52
CA ARG A 1109 37.47 -15.67 21.51
C ARG A 1109 38.79 -14.92 21.44
N ASP A 1110 39.33 -14.74 20.23
CA ASP A 1110 40.62 -14.09 20.03
C ASP A 1110 40.57 -12.60 20.44
N ALA A 1111 39.44 -11.93 20.21
CA ALA A 1111 39.22 -10.55 20.67
C ALA A 1111 39.05 -10.49 22.20
N ALA A 1112 38.28 -11.41 22.77
CA ALA A 1112 38.01 -11.49 24.21
C ALA A 1112 39.30 -11.71 25.03
N ASP A 1113 40.09 -12.72 24.65
CA ASP A 1113 41.37 -13.04 25.30
C ASP A 1113 42.41 -11.93 25.11
N THR A 1114 42.47 -11.30 23.93
CA THR A 1114 43.39 -10.18 23.67
C THR A 1114 43.05 -8.96 24.52
N LEU A 1115 41.77 -8.59 24.62
CA LEU A 1115 41.33 -7.47 25.45
C LEU A 1115 41.61 -7.74 26.95
N ALA A 1116 41.31 -8.96 27.42
CA ALA A 1116 41.63 -9.35 28.78
C ALA A 1116 43.14 -9.39 29.06
N LEU A 1117 43.98 -9.77 28.09
CA LEU A 1117 45.44 -9.72 28.20
C LEU A 1117 45.96 -8.29 28.34
N VAL A 1118 45.42 -7.33 27.57
CA VAL A 1118 45.76 -5.90 27.68
C VAL A 1118 45.35 -5.34 29.04
N LEU A 1119 44.13 -5.62 29.50
CA LEU A 1119 43.63 -5.19 30.81
C LEU A 1119 44.46 -5.78 31.96
N ARG A 1120 44.90 -7.04 31.85
CA ARG A 1120 45.84 -7.67 32.80
C ARG A 1120 47.20 -6.97 32.79
N HIS A 1121 47.71 -6.56 31.64
CA HIS A 1121 48.97 -5.82 31.52
C HIS A 1121 48.87 -4.40 32.12
N GLN A 1122 47.70 -3.76 32.03
CA GLN A 1122 47.38 -2.49 32.70
C GLN A 1122 47.19 -2.63 34.23
N GLY A 1123 47.22 -3.86 34.77
CA GLY A 1123 47.13 -4.16 36.21
C GLY A 1123 45.74 -4.53 36.73
N HIS A 1124 44.74 -4.65 35.86
CA HIS A 1124 43.41 -5.10 36.23
C HIS A 1124 43.33 -6.63 36.31
N ARG A 1125 42.33 -7.16 37.02
CA ARG A 1125 42.01 -8.60 37.03
C ARG A 1125 40.92 -8.87 36.00
N ALA A 1126 41.33 -9.05 34.74
CA ALA A 1126 40.39 -9.38 33.68
C ALA A 1126 40.13 -10.89 33.58
N ASN A 1127 38.87 -11.29 33.53
CA ASN A 1127 38.37 -12.64 33.23
C ASN A 1127 37.56 -12.60 31.93
N VAL A 1128 37.34 -13.76 31.30
CA VAL A 1128 36.76 -13.89 29.95
C VAL A 1128 35.57 -14.84 29.96
N SER A 1129 34.56 -14.52 29.17
CA SER A 1129 33.43 -15.38 28.82
C SER A 1129 33.08 -15.20 27.33
N TYR A 1130 32.49 -16.24 26.74
CA TYR A 1130 32.18 -16.29 25.30
C TYR A 1130 30.67 -16.36 25.00
N ALA A 1131 29.81 -16.23 26.02
CA ALA A 1131 28.36 -16.18 25.88
C ALA A 1131 27.70 -15.52 27.10
N GLY A 1132 26.60 -14.79 26.91
CA GLY A 1132 25.87 -14.12 28.00
C GLY A 1132 25.47 -15.04 29.16
N GLN A 1133 25.04 -16.27 28.84
CA GLN A 1133 24.65 -17.28 29.83
C GLN A 1133 25.82 -17.79 30.69
N GLU A 1134 27.04 -17.82 30.16
CA GLU A 1134 28.26 -18.19 30.90
C GLU A 1134 28.73 -17.03 31.78
N ALA A 1135 28.66 -15.79 31.27
CA ALA A 1135 28.98 -14.59 32.02
C ALA A 1135 28.11 -14.46 33.29
N LEU A 1136 26.80 -14.76 33.20
CA LEU A 1136 25.91 -14.78 34.36
C LEU A 1136 26.35 -15.78 35.45
N GLY A 1137 26.88 -16.94 35.08
CA GLY A 1137 27.42 -17.92 36.04
C GLY A 1137 28.79 -17.55 36.62
N LEU A 1138 29.62 -16.82 35.87
CA LEU A 1138 30.87 -16.26 36.38
C LEU A 1138 30.61 -15.15 37.42
N LEU A 1139 29.60 -14.31 37.21
CA LEU A 1139 29.17 -13.28 38.15
C LEU A 1139 28.66 -13.84 39.50
N GLU A 1140 28.24 -15.11 39.55
CA GLU A 1140 27.85 -15.78 40.81
C GLU A 1140 29.03 -16.38 41.58
N SER A 1141 30.15 -16.61 40.91
CA SER A 1141 31.33 -17.28 41.48
C SER A 1141 32.54 -16.36 41.66
N GLN A 1142 32.53 -15.16 41.07
CA GLN A 1142 33.67 -14.25 41.04
C GLN A 1142 33.26 -12.78 41.26
N PRO A 1143 33.88 -12.06 42.21
CA PRO A 1143 33.59 -10.65 42.42
C PRO A 1143 34.04 -9.83 41.21
N THR A 1144 33.09 -9.14 40.58
CA THR A 1144 33.29 -8.39 39.33
C THR A 1144 32.83 -6.95 39.54
N ASP A 1145 33.71 -5.98 39.26
CA ASP A 1145 33.41 -4.56 39.38
C ASP A 1145 32.82 -4.01 38.07
N ILE A 1146 33.25 -4.55 36.92
CA ILE A 1146 32.97 -4.05 35.57
C ILE A 1146 32.75 -5.20 34.60
N VAL A 1147 31.77 -5.09 33.70
CA VAL A 1147 31.55 -6.01 32.58
C VAL A 1147 31.67 -5.25 31.26
N LEU A 1148 32.59 -5.67 30.40
CA LEU A 1148 32.70 -5.23 29.00
C LEU A 1148 32.01 -6.30 28.14
N MET A 1149 30.99 -5.94 27.37
CA MET A 1149 30.06 -6.91 26.76
C MET A 1149 29.71 -6.56 25.32
N ASP A 1150 29.94 -7.48 24.37
CA ASP A 1150 29.37 -7.35 23.02
C ASP A 1150 27.84 -7.47 23.07
N ILE A 1151 27.18 -6.63 22.28
CA ILE A 1151 25.74 -6.72 22.04
C ILE A 1151 25.39 -7.94 21.18
N SER A 1152 26.23 -8.27 20.19
CA SER A 1152 25.87 -9.06 19.00
C SER A 1152 26.05 -10.58 19.20
N MET A 1153 25.96 -11.06 20.44
CA MET A 1153 26.24 -12.45 20.79
C MET A 1153 25.12 -13.43 20.39
N PRO A 1154 25.44 -14.68 20.01
CA PRO A 1154 24.45 -15.71 19.72
C PRO A 1154 23.81 -16.29 21.00
N GLN A 1155 22.63 -16.89 20.84
CA GLN A 1155 21.78 -17.51 21.89
C GLN A 1155 21.17 -16.53 22.90
N MET A 1156 21.98 -15.68 23.54
CA MET A 1156 21.54 -14.62 24.45
C MET A 1156 22.32 -13.35 24.10
N ASP A 1157 21.62 -12.31 23.66
CA ASP A 1157 22.25 -11.06 23.24
C ASP A 1157 22.73 -10.22 24.44
N GLY A 1158 23.56 -9.19 24.18
CA GLY A 1158 24.07 -8.33 25.24
C GLY A 1158 23.00 -7.45 25.90
N PHE A 1159 21.90 -7.12 25.22
CA PHE A 1159 20.79 -6.38 25.82
C PHE A 1159 20.01 -7.24 26.83
N GLU A 1160 19.76 -8.51 26.51
CA GLU A 1160 19.16 -9.46 27.44
C GLU A 1160 20.11 -9.75 28.61
N THR A 1161 21.39 -10.04 28.32
CA THR A 1161 22.40 -10.32 29.35
C THR A 1161 22.51 -9.14 30.34
N ALA A 1162 22.59 -7.90 29.85
CA ALA A 1162 22.63 -6.71 30.71
C ALA A 1162 21.37 -6.55 31.58
N ARG A 1163 20.17 -6.78 31.02
CA ARG A 1163 18.91 -6.77 31.80
C ARG A 1163 18.90 -7.84 32.88
N GLN A 1164 19.36 -9.06 32.56
CA GLN A 1164 19.46 -10.14 33.55
C GLN A 1164 20.45 -9.81 34.67
N ILE A 1165 21.61 -9.18 34.36
CA ILE A 1165 22.53 -8.66 35.39
C ILE A 1165 21.84 -7.59 36.26
N ARG A 1166 21.16 -6.62 35.65
CA ARG A 1166 20.50 -5.52 36.40
C ARG A 1166 19.39 -5.97 37.34
N ASN A 1167 18.75 -7.11 37.06
CA ASN A 1167 17.74 -7.70 37.93
C ASN A 1167 18.32 -8.41 39.18
N ARG A 1168 19.65 -8.52 39.31
CA ARG A 1168 20.30 -9.14 40.47
C ARG A 1168 20.43 -8.18 41.67
N PRO A 1169 20.49 -8.67 42.93
CA PRO A 1169 20.66 -7.83 44.12
C PRO A 1169 21.99 -7.04 44.18
N ASP A 1170 23.01 -7.53 43.48
CA ASP A 1170 24.33 -6.92 43.29
C ASP A 1170 24.44 -6.12 41.97
N GLY A 1171 23.50 -6.33 41.04
CA GLY A 1171 23.53 -5.85 39.66
C GLY A 1171 23.54 -4.33 39.47
N SER A 1172 23.16 -3.56 40.48
CA SER A 1172 23.23 -2.08 40.48
C SER A 1172 24.61 -1.52 40.86
N LYS A 1173 25.53 -2.36 41.35
CA LYS A 1173 26.88 -1.94 41.77
C LYS A 1173 27.93 -2.11 40.67
N ILE A 1174 27.75 -3.16 39.88
CA ILE A 1174 28.59 -3.56 38.74
C ILE A 1174 28.42 -2.54 37.60
N ALA A 1175 29.52 -2.04 37.01
CA ALA A 1175 29.44 -1.21 35.81
C ALA A 1175 29.29 -2.10 34.56
N ILE A 1176 28.40 -1.76 33.62
CA ILE A 1176 28.23 -2.52 32.35
C ILE A 1176 28.49 -1.58 31.16
N ILE A 1177 29.48 -1.93 30.33
CA ILE A 1177 29.90 -1.17 29.15
C ILE A 1177 29.63 -2.01 27.90
N ALA A 1178 28.85 -1.46 26.96
CA ALA A 1178 28.59 -2.10 25.68
C ALA A 1178 29.80 -1.98 24.75
N LEU A 1179 30.12 -3.06 24.04
CA LEU A 1179 31.08 -3.10 22.94
C LEU A 1179 30.28 -3.30 21.64
N THR A 1180 30.43 -2.43 20.65
CA THR A 1180 29.50 -2.40 19.49
C THR A 1180 30.21 -2.27 18.14
N GLY A 1181 29.63 -2.83 17.08
CA GLY A 1181 30.03 -2.50 15.70
C GLY A 1181 29.40 -1.21 15.15
N TYR A 1182 28.56 -0.53 15.94
CA TYR A 1182 27.69 0.56 15.50
C TYR A 1182 27.58 1.65 16.57
N GLY A 1183 28.11 2.84 16.27
CA GLY A 1183 28.17 3.99 17.19
C GLY A 1183 27.06 5.03 17.01
N GLN A 1184 25.88 4.65 16.49
CA GLN A 1184 24.81 5.61 16.21
C GLN A 1184 24.14 6.14 17.50
N SER A 1185 23.52 7.32 17.40
CA SER A 1185 22.84 7.98 18.52
C SER A 1185 21.70 7.12 19.10
N ASP A 1186 20.97 6.40 18.24
CA ASP A 1186 19.90 5.49 18.67
C ASP A 1186 20.42 4.18 19.27
N ASP A 1187 21.59 3.68 18.85
CA ASP A 1187 22.22 2.54 19.53
C ASP A 1187 22.68 2.92 20.94
N LYS A 1188 23.24 4.13 21.13
CA LYS A 1188 23.55 4.66 22.48
C LYS A 1188 22.29 4.85 23.35
N LYS A 1189 21.11 5.18 22.77
CA LYS A 1189 19.83 5.18 23.49
C LYS A 1189 19.40 3.76 23.87
N ARG A 1190 19.48 2.80 22.95
CA ARG A 1190 19.08 1.39 23.17
C ARG A 1190 19.93 0.70 24.24
N THR A 1191 21.24 0.91 24.25
CA THR A 1191 22.11 0.39 25.34
C THR A 1191 21.73 1.00 26.68
N ARG A 1192 21.51 2.32 26.76
CA ARG A 1192 21.10 2.98 28.01
C ARG A 1192 19.73 2.47 28.51
N GLN A 1193 18.78 2.20 27.61
CA GLN A 1193 17.48 1.60 27.94
C GLN A 1193 17.55 0.14 28.40
N ALA A 1194 18.53 -0.64 27.93
CA ALA A 1194 18.80 -1.98 28.45
C ALA A 1194 19.59 -1.98 29.77
N GLY A 1195 20.02 -0.81 30.24
CA GLY A 1195 20.69 -0.62 31.53
C GLY A 1195 22.22 -0.57 31.47
N PHE A 1196 22.84 -0.38 30.30
CA PHE A 1196 24.29 -0.15 30.20
C PHE A 1196 24.65 1.26 30.71
N ASP A 1197 25.80 1.37 31.39
CA ASP A 1197 26.35 2.65 31.91
C ASP A 1197 27.26 3.33 30.87
N GLY A 1198 27.95 2.53 30.04
CA GLY A 1198 28.89 3.00 29.02
C GLY A 1198 28.72 2.30 27.67
N HIS A 1199 29.33 2.85 26.63
CA HIS A 1199 29.23 2.33 25.26
C HIS A 1199 30.49 2.73 24.47
N LEU A 1200 31.26 1.72 24.05
CA LEU A 1200 32.47 1.81 23.22
C LEU A 1200 32.23 1.14 21.86
N VAL A 1201 32.89 1.63 20.83
CA VAL A 1201 32.83 1.07 19.47
C VAL A 1201 34.04 0.15 19.23
N LYS A 1202 33.86 -0.92 18.45
CA LYS A 1202 34.92 -1.82 17.98
C LYS A 1202 35.51 -1.30 16.66
N PRO A 1203 36.84 -1.29 16.45
CA PRO A 1203 37.89 -1.69 17.39
C PRO A 1203 38.02 -0.71 18.57
N ILE A 1204 38.26 -1.24 19.76
CA ILE A 1204 38.21 -0.49 21.02
C ILE A 1204 39.48 0.35 21.17
N ASP A 1205 39.33 1.67 21.30
CA ASP A 1205 40.43 2.55 21.66
C ASP A 1205 40.78 2.39 23.16
N LEU A 1206 42.07 2.23 23.45
CA LEU A 1206 42.55 2.00 24.82
C LEU A 1206 42.62 3.29 25.66
N GLY A 1207 42.61 4.47 25.03
CA GLY A 1207 42.43 5.76 25.68
C GLY A 1207 40.97 5.94 26.10
N GLU A 1208 40.02 5.86 25.15
CA GLU A 1208 38.57 5.98 25.42
C GLU A 1208 38.11 4.99 26.50
N LEU A 1209 38.59 3.73 26.42
CA LEU A 1209 38.35 2.72 27.45
C LEU A 1209 38.89 3.16 28.82
N ASN A 1210 40.14 3.65 28.92
CA ASN A 1210 40.71 4.08 30.20
C ASN A 1210 40.00 5.33 30.76
N GLU A 1211 39.60 6.28 29.94
CA GLU A 1211 38.83 7.44 30.40
C GLU A 1211 37.47 7.04 30.94
N LEU A 1212 36.73 6.19 30.21
CA LEU A 1212 35.43 5.67 30.65
C LEU A 1212 35.53 4.85 31.95
N LEU A 1213 36.58 4.01 32.08
CA LEU A 1213 36.86 3.25 33.29
C LEU A 1213 37.18 4.15 34.50
N ASN A 1214 37.82 5.31 34.29
CA ASN A 1214 38.08 6.28 35.35
C ASN A 1214 36.82 7.08 35.72
N GLN A 1215 36.08 7.59 34.72
CA GLN A 1215 34.84 8.37 34.93
C GLN A 1215 33.79 7.59 35.75
N LEU A 1216 33.51 6.33 35.38
CA LEU A 1216 32.49 5.49 36.05
C LEU A 1216 32.82 5.12 37.51
N PHE A 1217 34.02 5.44 38.00
CA PHE A 1217 34.46 5.14 39.37
C PHE A 1217 34.92 6.37 40.17
N ALA A 1218 35.18 7.51 39.54
CA ALA A 1218 35.45 8.77 40.23
C ALA A 1218 34.32 9.15 41.21
N ASP A 1219 33.07 9.09 40.75
CA ASP A 1219 31.87 9.34 41.57
C ASP A 1219 31.70 8.36 42.75
N LYS A 1220 32.25 7.14 42.66
CA LYS A 1220 32.12 6.10 43.71
C LYS A 1220 33.18 6.23 44.80
N ASP A 1221 34.38 6.70 44.47
CA ASP A 1221 35.47 6.84 45.46
C ASP A 1221 35.48 8.21 46.19
N GLN A 1222 34.67 9.20 45.76
CA GLN A 1222 34.36 10.41 46.56
C GLN A 1222 33.32 10.16 47.68
N GLY A 1223 32.66 9.00 47.71
CA GLY A 1223 31.59 8.67 48.66
C GLY A 1223 32.03 7.98 49.96
N LYS A 1224 33.22 8.31 50.51
CA LYS A 1224 33.83 7.64 51.69
C LYS A 1224 34.55 8.60 52.64
#